data_AF-A0A7R8ZST8-F1
#
_entry.id   AF-A0A7R8ZST8-F1
#
_cell.length_a   1.000
_cell.length_b   1.000
_cell.length_c   1.000
_cell.angle_alpha   90.00
_cell.angle_beta   90.00
_cell.angle_gamma   90.00
#
_symmetry.space_group_name_H-M   'P 1'
#
loop_
_entity.id
_entity.type
_entity.pdbx_description
1 polymer ?
#
loop_
_entity_poly.entity_id
_entity_poly.type
_entity_poly.pdbx_seq_one_letter_code
_entity_poly.pdbx_strand_id
1 'polypeptide(L)'
;MDDRRPDPSAVRLSASLENDQIDAKYGFERYKATEERLGWLINMHPTEVMDADKRLRSAVDYFFVQENGDRFKATLPFEPYFYVMPRDGCAEEVETYLAKKYSGVVSSVQQVPKEDMDLPNHLTGLKRTYIKMSFLTVADLMKVRRELLPAIQKTRVREKERARIGTVIGEMNVASVGRNAPGVFQTKGSADQTENMVDIRTRHGPTPPNLKGFNPGSLEPGLLEPDDSSLGCFNPGLIDPTLQRGGPIELVGSWEMTFLPNPAEGEYDVPYHVRVSIDLKIFVGLWYSVSVVRGTPTIQRRDDILERPDTIVLAYDIETTKLPLKFPDASTDQIMMISYMVDGVGFLITNREVVSNDVEDFEFSPRPEFEGQFTVWNEPDEPTLLQRFFDHILEIRPHIFVTYNGDFFDWTFVEARAGIHGLDMLKEVGFAKNTAGFFACRPAIHMDCLCWVKRDSYLPVGSQGLKAVAKAKLRYDPVELDPEDMCKMAVEQPQVLANYSVSDAVATYYLYMKYVHPFIFALCTIIPMEPDEVLRKGSGTLCEALLMVQAFHANIIFPNKQEQVFNKMTPDGHVLDQETYVGGHVEALESGVFRADLPCRFRTSPEAYQMLADNVERTLRHAIVEEENVPMDKVTNFDHVVQEIRQKLISLRDIPARMENPIIYHLDVGAMYPNIILTNRLQPSAIVDESICAACDYNTPNARCQ
;
A
#
# COMPACT_ATOMS: atom_id res chain seq x y z
N MET A 1 5.67 24.08 46.23
CA MET A 1 6.18 23.66 44.91
C MET A 1 5.09 22.79 44.31
N ASP A 2 4.35 23.35 43.36
CA ASP A 2 3.10 22.81 42.82
C ASP A 2 3.46 21.83 41.69
N ASP A 3 3.35 20.53 41.98
CA ASP A 3 3.70 19.42 41.08
C ASP A 3 2.50 19.05 40.19
N ARG A 4 1.96 20.04 39.46
CA ARG A 4 0.90 19.79 38.48
C ARG A 4 1.54 19.40 37.15
N ARG A 5 1.44 18.11 36.81
CA ARG A 5 1.68 17.64 35.43
C ARG A 5 0.88 18.53 34.46
N PRO A 6 1.48 19.02 33.38
CA PRO A 6 0.78 19.88 32.43
C PRO A 6 -0.42 19.15 31.83
N ASP A 7 -1.50 19.89 31.57
CA ASP A 7 -2.70 19.37 30.92
C ASP A 7 -2.31 18.76 29.56
N PRO A 8 -2.66 17.48 29.28
CA PRO A 8 -2.34 16.84 28.01
C PRO A 8 -2.82 17.62 26.78
N SER A 9 -3.90 18.38 26.88
CA SER A 9 -4.39 19.24 25.79
C SER A 9 -3.49 20.47 25.56
N ALA A 10 -2.95 21.05 26.63
CA ALA A 10 -2.02 22.19 26.55
C ALA A 10 -0.67 21.77 25.94
N VAL A 11 -0.18 20.56 26.26
CA VAL A 11 1.04 20.01 25.65
C VAL A 11 0.87 19.82 24.15
N ARG A 12 -0.26 19.25 23.71
CA ARG A 12 -0.54 19.07 22.27
C ARG A 12 -0.70 20.39 21.52
N LEU A 13 -1.31 21.39 22.17
CA LEU A 13 -1.39 22.73 21.59
C LEU A 13 -0.01 23.40 21.48
N SER A 14 0.87 23.24 22.48
CA SER A 14 2.26 23.72 22.41
C SER A 14 2.99 23.09 21.22
N ALA A 15 2.87 21.77 21.06
CA ALA A 15 3.48 21.05 19.94
C ALA A 15 2.94 21.54 18.57
N SER A 16 1.64 21.83 18.47
CA SER A 16 1.04 22.42 17.26
C SER A 16 1.62 23.81 16.94
N LEU A 17 1.82 24.65 17.97
CA LEU A 17 2.44 25.97 17.82
C LEU A 17 3.93 25.90 17.47
N GLU A 18 4.66 24.94 18.02
CA GLU A 18 6.06 24.66 17.67
C GLU A 18 6.17 24.18 16.22
N ASN A 19 5.27 23.29 15.78
CA ASN A 19 5.17 22.88 14.38
C ASN A 19 4.92 24.07 13.45
N ASP A 20 4.01 24.99 13.83
CA ASP A 20 3.77 26.21 13.06
C ASP A 20 5.03 27.09 12.91
N GLN A 21 5.91 27.12 13.92
CA GLN A 21 7.19 27.85 13.84
C GLN A 21 8.18 27.17 12.89
N ILE A 22 8.29 25.84 12.94
CA ILE A 22 9.12 25.07 12.00
C ILE A 22 8.61 25.23 10.57
N ASP A 23 7.30 25.11 10.35
CA ASP A 23 6.69 25.30 9.03
C ASP A 23 7.00 26.69 8.45
N ALA A 24 6.97 27.73 9.28
CA ALA A 24 7.29 29.10 8.88
C ALA A 24 8.75 29.29 8.46
N LYS A 25 9.71 28.52 9.03
CA LYS A 25 11.12 28.55 8.58
C LYS A 25 11.27 28.17 7.12
N TYR A 26 10.41 27.28 6.62
CA TYR A 26 10.36 26.84 5.23
C TYR A 26 9.41 27.66 4.36
N GLY A 27 8.87 28.77 4.88
CA GLY A 27 7.98 29.68 4.15
C GLY A 27 6.51 29.25 4.11
N PHE A 28 6.11 28.23 4.88
CA PHE A 28 4.72 27.77 4.90
C PHE A 28 3.89 28.51 5.96
N GLU A 29 3.39 29.67 5.57
CA GLU A 29 2.45 30.42 6.40
C GLU A 29 1.00 29.97 6.19
N ARG A 30 0.22 29.98 7.27
CA ARG A 30 -1.20 29.59 7.23
C ARG A 30 -2.01 30.65 6.47
N TYR A 31 -2.60 30.24 5.36
CA TYR A 31 -3.47 31.09 4.56
C TYR A 31 -4.75 31.45 5.30
N LYS A 32 -5.15 32.72 5.23
CA LYS A 32 -6.31 33.27 5.98
C LYS A 32 -7.23 34.15 5.14
N ALA A 33 -6.89 34.42 3.88
CA ALA A 33 -7.66 35.33 3.05
C ALA A 33 -8.84 34.59 2.38
N THR A 34 -9.88 35.37 2.09
CA THR A 34 -11.08 34.91 1.39
C THR A 34 -10.87 34.75 -0.10
N GLU A 35 -9.83 35.39 -0.65
CA GLU A 35 -9.46 35.27 -2.06
C GLU A 35 -9.05 33.83 -2.36
N GLU A 36 -9.39 33.38 -3.56
CA GLU A 36 -8.98 32.06 -4.02
C GLU A 36 -7.49 32.07 -4.35
N ARG A 37 -6.75 31.11 -3.80
CA ARG A 37 -5.35 30.89 -4.07
C ARG A 37 -5.15 29.51 -4.66
N LEU A 38 -4.59 29.45 -5.85
CA LEU A 38 -4.22 28.19 -6.50
C LEU A 38 -2.95 27.64 -5.87
N GLY A 39 -2.85 26.32 -5.69
CA GLY A 39 -1.64 25.67 -5.20
C GLY A 39 -1.62 24.18 -5.50
N TRP A 40 -0.43 23.67 -5.80
CA TRP A 40 -0.16 22.25 -5.95
C TRP A 40 0.13 21.65 -4.57
N LEU A 41 -0.65 20.64 -4.19
CA LEU A 41 -0.51 20.00 -2.88
C LEU A 41 0.74 19.14 -2.85
N ILE A 42 1.77 19.57 -2.12
CA ILE A 42 3.05 18.85 -2.03
C ILE A 42 3.10 17.89 -0.85
N ASN A 43 2.48 18.25 0.29
CA ASN A 43 2.52 17.44 1.51
C ASN A 43 1.26 17.64 2.36
N MET A 44 0.98 16.71 3.28
CA MET A 44 -0.10 16.86 4.25
C MET A 44 0.23 16.16 5.56
N HIS A 45 -0.21 16.71 6.69
CA HIS A 45 0.07 16.12 8.01
C HIS A 45 -1.07 16.34 9.01
N PRO A 46 -1.36 15.36 9.89
CA PRO A 46 -2.30 15.56 10.98
C PRO A 46 -1.82 16.67 11.94
N THR A 47 -2.76 17.40 12.52
CA THR A 47 -2.53 18.46 13.50
C THR A 47 -3.75 18.64 14.42
N GLU A 48 -3.63 19.51 15.41
CA GLU A 48 -4.72 19.95 16.26
C GLU A 48 -4.79 21.49 16.28
N VAL A 49 -6.01 22.02 16.21
CA VAL A 49 -6.29 23.46 16.22
C VAL A 49 -7.37 23.80 17.24
N MET A 50 -7.40 25.05 17.70
CA MET A 50 -8.49 25.53 18.54
C MET A 50 -9.65 26.03 17.68
N ASP A 51 -10.87 25.64 18.03
CA ASP A 51 -12.08 26.21 17.44
C ASP A 51 -12.48 27.55 18.11
N ALA A 52 -13.56 28.16 17.62
CA ALA A 52 -14.08 29.43 18.13
C ALA A 52 -14.47 29.36 19.62
N ASP A 53 -14.84 28.18 20.11
CA ASP A 53 -15.22 27.92 21.50
C ASP A 53 -14.02 27.51 22.37
N LYS A 54 -12.80 27.68 21.85
CA LYS A 54 -11.52 27.31 22.48
C LYS A 54 -11.39 25.82 22.80
N ARG A 55 -12.08 24.96 22.04
CA ARG A 55 -11.93 23.50 22.13
C ARG A 55 -10.94 23.03 21.09
N LEU A 56 -10.17 22.03 21.47
CA LEU A 56 -9.21 21.40 20.58
C LEU A 56 -9.97 20.54 19.56
N ARG A 57 -9.62 20.68 18.28
CA ARG A 57 -10.15 19.89 17.17
C ARG A 57 -9.01 19.28 16.37
N SER A 58 -9.16 18.03 15.95
CA SER A 58 -8.26 17.43 14.98
C SER A 58 -8.46 18.07 13.61
N ALA A 59 -7.35 18.27 12.90
CA ALA A 59 -7.31 18.86 11.58
C ALA A 59 -6.16 18.25 10.76
N VAL A 60 -6.15 18.51 9.46
CA VAL A 60 -5.01 18.20 8.58
C VAL A 60 -4.46 19.50 8.04
N ASP A 61 -3.15 19.70 8.18
CA ASP A 61 -2.43 20.74 7.45
C ASP A 61 -2.09 20.23 6.06
N TYR A 62 -2.36 21.05 5.06
CA TYR A 62 -2.06 20.82 3.65
C TYR A 62 -1.06 21.89 3.20
N PHE A 63 0.06 21.45 2.64
CA PHE A 63 1.19 22.29 2.22
C PHE A 63 1.13 22.47 0.70
N PHE A 64 1.10 23.71 0.24
CA PHE A 64 0.92 24.05 -1.18
C PHE A 64 2.09 24.83 -1.73
N VAL A 65 2.45 24.52 -2.97
CA VAL A 65 3.44 25.25 -3.79
C VAL A 65 2.71 25.85 -4.99
N GLN A 66 2.97 27.12 -5.28
CA GLN A 66 2.40 27.84 -6.42
C GLN A 66 3.35 27.75 -7.62
N GLU A 67 2.86 28.04 -8.84
CA GLU A 67 3.69 28.05 -10.06
C GLU A 67 4.87 29.02 -9.99
N ASN A 68 4.72 30.13 -9.25
CA ASN A 68 5.77 31.12 -9.06
C ASN A 68 6.78 30.75 -7.93
N GLY A 69 6.66 29.55 -7.34
CA GLY A 69 7.49 29.09 -6.23
C GLY A 69 7.04 29.57 -4.84
N ASP A 70 6.01 30.42 -4.75
CA ASP A 70 5.45 30.84 -3.46
C ASP A 70 4.77 29.66 -2.74
N ARG A 71 4.74 29.77 -1.41
CA ARG A 71 4.28 28.68 -0.55
C ARG A 71 3.19 29.16 0.39
N PHE A 72 2.28 28.27 0.74
CA PHE A 72 1.33 28.50 1.81
C PHE A 72 0.83 27.17 2.35
N LYS A 73 0.23 27.20 3.55
CA LYS A 73 -0.49 26.04 4.07
C LYS A 73 -1.93 26.37 4.42
N ALA A 74 -2.78 25.37 4.41
CA ALA A 74 -4.16 25.48 4.87
C ALA A 74 -4.48 24.36 5.85
N THR A 75 -5.24 24.67 6.90
CA THR A 75 -5.57 23.70 7.95
C THR A 75 -7.05 23.41 7.91
N LEU A 76 -7.43 22.17 7.60
CA LEU A 76 -8.82 21.75 7.50
C LEU A 76 -9.22 20.93 8.73
N PRO A 77 -10.06 21.47 9.63
CA PRO A 77 -10.65 20.69 10.71
C PRO A 77 -11.57 19.61 10.16
N PHE A 78 -11.46 18.40 10.70
CA PHE A 78 -12.31 17.28 10.30
C PHE A 78 -12.58 16.38 11.51
N GLU A 79 -13.83 16.00 11.75
CA GLU A 79 -14.18 15.19 12.91
C GLU A 79 -13.79 13.71 12.68
N PRO A 80 -12.83 13.16 13.45
CA PRO A 80 -12.53 11.73 13.41
C PRO A 80 -13.77 10.92 13.82
N TYR A 81 -13.94 9.73 13.23
CA TYR A 81 -15.07 8.86 13.53
C TYR A 81 -14.73 7.38 13.37
N PHE A 82 -15.59 6.52 13.95
CA PHE A 82 -15.65 5.09 13.63
C PHE A 82 -17.10 4.60 13.69
N TYR A 83 -17.34 3.36 13.28
CA TYR A 83 -18.67 2.74 13.28
C TYR A 83 -18.81 1.68 14.35
N VAL A 84 -20.00 1.58 14.95
CA VAL A 84 -20.42 0.48 15.83
C VAL A 84 -21.61 -0.22 15.18
N MET A 85 -21.60 -1.55 15.16
CA MET A 85 -22.73 -2.33 14.63
C MET A 85 -23.71 -2.71 15.76
N PRO A 86 -24.97 -2.24 15.74
CA PRO A 86 -25.98 -2.69 16.68
C PRO A 86 -26.56 -4.06 16.28
N ARG A 87 -27.16 -4.77 17.24
CA ARG A 87 -28.06 -5.91 16.95
C ARG A 87 -29.26 -5.44 16.13
N ASP A 88 -29.79 -6.35 15.33
CA ASP A 88 -31.03 -6.12 14.57
C ASP A 88 -32.14 -5.64 15.51
N GLY A 89 -32.75 -4.49 15.19
CA GLY A 89 -33.81 -3.87 15.98
C GLY A 89 -33.37 -3.07 17.21
N CYS A 90 -32.08 -3.05 17.56
CA CYS A 90 -31.57 -2.32 18.75
C CYS A 90 -30.88 -0.98 18.42
N ALA A 91 -30.89 -0.53 17.15
CA ALA A 91 -30.12 0.64 16.72
C ALA A 91 -30.44 1.92 17.52
N GLU A 92 -31.71 2.21 17.75
CA GLU A 92 -32.17 3.40 18.50
C GLU A 92 -31.76 3.37 19.99
N GLU A 93 -31.84 2.19 20.61
CA GLU A 93 -31.44 1.99 22.01
C GLU A 93 -29.92 2.17 22.18
N VAL A 94 -29.14 1.61 21.25
CA VAL A 94 -27.68 1.70 21.26
C VAL A 94 -27.23 3.13 20.96
N GLU A 95 -27.85 3.83 20.00
CA GLU A 95 -27.59 5.24 19.71
C GLU A 95 -27.83 6.11 20.95
N THR A 96 -29.00 5.97 21.58
CA THR A 96 -29.37 6.75 22.78
C THR A 96 -28.41 6.48 23.94
N TYR A 97 -28.03 5.21 24.14
CA TYR A 97 -27.06 4.83 25.16
C TYR A 97 -25.68 5.44 24.92
N LEU A 98 -25.14 5.33 23.70
CA LEU A 98 -23.83 5.85 23.34
C LEU A 98 -23.78 7.38 23.49
N ALA A 99 -24.83 8.07 23.02
CA ALA A 99 -24.97 9.52 23.15
C ALA A 99 -25.02 9.96 24.63
N LYS A 100 -25.76 9.22 25.48
CA LYS A 100 -25.86 9.54 26.91
C LYS A 100 -24.59 9.20 27.70
N LYS A 101 -23.97 8.05 27.43
CA LYS A 101 -22.78 7.56 28.15
C LYS A 101 -21.55 8.41 27.88
N TYR A 102 -21.34 8.82 26.63
CA TYR A 102 -20.18 9.60 26.20
C TYR A 102 -20.52 11.07 25.96
N SER A 103 -21.60 11.56 26.59
CA SER A 103 -22.00 12.97 26.55
C SER A 103 -20.84 13.88 26.95
N GLY A 104 -20.52 14.86 26.10
CA GLY A 104 -19.41 15.79 26.29
C GLY A 104 -18.06 15.32 25.74
N VAL A 105 -17.95 14.06 25.29
CA VAL A 105 -16.77 13.53 24.58
C VAL A 105 -17.08 13.29 23.10
N VAL A 106 -18.25 12.70 22.82
CA VAL A 106 -18.72 12.50 21.44
C VAL A 106 -19.32 13.80 20.89
N SER A 107 -18.96 14.15 19.65
CA SER A 107 -19.52 15.31 18.92
C SER A 107 -20.90 14.96 18.37
N SER A 108 -21.03 13.80 17.72
CA SER A 108 -22.30 13.31 17.19
C SER A 108 -22.37 11.78 17.17
N VAL A 109 -23.57 11.24 17.32
CA VAL A 109 -23.90 9.82 17.17
C VAL A 109 -25.05 9.75 16.19
N GLN A 110 -24.92 8.98 15.11
CA GLN A 110 -25.91 8.93 14.03
C GLN A 110 -26.03 7.51 13.46
N GLN A 111 -27.24 7.07 13.15
CA GLN A 111 -27.46 5.85 12.39
C GLN A 111 -27.18 6.08 10.90
N VAL A 112 -26.41 5.19 10.27
CA VAL A 112 -26.05 5.26 8.85
C VAL A 112 -26.20 3.89 8.18
N PRO A 113 -26.87 3.80 7.00
CA PRO A 113 -26.94 2.56 6.24
C PRO A 113 -25.69 2.40 5.34
N LYS A 114 -25.03 1.25 5.42
CA LYS A 114 -23.84 0.90 4.62
C LYS A 114 -24.06 -0.42 3.87
N GLU A 115 -23.40 -0.55 2.72
CA GLU A 115 -23.31 -1.82 2.01
C GLU A 115 -22.36 -2.73 2.79
N ASP A 116 -22.87 -3.85 3.27
CA ASP A 116 -22.11 -4.87 3.99
C ASP A 116 -22.09 -6.13 3.13
N MET A 117 -20.92 -6.48 2.61
CA MET A 117 -20.77 -7.63 1.71
C MET A 117 -20.97 -8.97 2.45
N ASP A 118 -20.90 -8.96 3.79
CA ASP A 118 -21.16 -10.13 4.63
C ASP A 118 -22.65 -10.21 5.06
N LEU A 119 -23.48 -9.22 4.71
CA LEU A 119 -24.93 -9.27 4.94
C LEU A 119 -25.59 -10.25 3.95
N PRO A 120 -26.33 -11.27 4.43
CA PRO A 120 -27.11 -12.13 3.55
C PRO A 120 -28.08 -11.33 2.68
N ASN A 121 -28.17 -11.68 1.39
CA ASN A 121 -29.00 -10.99 0.40
C ASN A 121 -28.70 -9.49 0.20
N HIS A 122 -27.49 -9.00 0.52
CA HIS A 122 -27.09 -7.61 0.23
C HIS A 122 -27.25 -7.22 -1.25
N LEU A 123 -27.11 -8.17 -2.18
CA LEU A 123 -27.31 -7.97 -3.63
C LEU A 123 -28.75 -7.57 -4.01
N THR A 124 -29.72 -7.65 -3.11
CA THR A 124 -31.10 -7.17 -3.32
C THR A 124 -31.25 -5.67 -3.02
N GLY A 125 -30.18 -5.02 -2.56
CA GLY A 125 -30.18 -3.63 -2.08
C GLY A 125 -30.41 -3.50 -0.57
N LEU A 126 -30.40 -4.62 0.17
CA LEU A 126 -30.41 -4.60 1.63
C LEU A 126 -29.12 -3.99 2.17
N LYS A 127 -29.27 -3.02 3.07
CA LYS A 127 -28.16 -2.34 3.73
C LYS A 127 -28.16 -2.68 5.21
N ARG A 128 -26.96 -2.70 5.80
CA ARG A 128 -26.82 -2.84 7.24
C ARG A 128 -26.74 -1.46 7.90
N THR A 129 -27.47 -1.29 8.99
CA THR A 129 -27.43 -0.06 9.80
C THR A 129 -26.25 -0.11 10.76
N TYR A 130 -25.40 0.91 10.71
CA TYR A 130 -24.31 1.15 11.65
C TYR A 130 -24.56 2.43 12.43
N ILE A 131 -23.88 2.59 13.56
CA ILE A 131 -23.88 3.81 14.36
C ILE A 131 -22.54 4.50 14.17
N LYS A 132 -22.54 5.65 13.48
CA LYS A 132 -21.38 6.52 13.31
C LYS A 132 -21.19 7.36 14.57
N MET A 133 -20.04 7.22 15.22
CA MET A 133 -19.63 8.08 16.34
C MET A 133 -18.54 9.04 15.87
N SER A 134 -18.80 10.34 15.94
CA SER A 134 -17.84 11.40 15.54
C SER A 134 -17.31 12.12 16.78
N PHE A 135 -16.04 12.51 16.77
CA PHE A 135 -15.33 13.09 17.90
C PHE A 135 -14.68 14.42 17.50
N LEU A 136 -14.39 15.28 18.48
CA LEU A 136 -13.63 16.51 18.21
C LEU A 136 -12.15 16.22 17.97
N THR A 137 -11.59 15.23 18.69
CA THR A 137 -10.17 14.86 18.59
C THR A 137 -9.96 13.36 18.43
N VAL A 138 -8.82 12.97 17.84
CA VAL A 138 -8.39 11.56 17.77
C VAL A 138 -8.15 10.99 19.18
N ALA A 139 -7.70 11.82 20.12
CA ALA A 139 -7.50 11.40 21.52
C ALA A 139 -8.82 10.95 22.17
N ASP A 140 -9.92 11.68 21.93
CA ASP A 140 -11.25 11.35 22.43
C ASP A 140 -11.79 10.07 21.77
N LEU A 141 -11.61 9.93 20.45
CA LEU A 141 -11.93 8.69 19.73
C LEU A 141 -11.23 7.50 20.37
N MET A 142 -9.91 7.60 20.56
CA MET A 142 -9.11 6.52 21.13
C MET A 142 -9.45 6.23 22.60
N LYS A 143 -9.90 7.23 23.36
CA LYS A 143 -10.39 7.04 24.72
C LYS A 143 -11.67 6.21 24.74
N VAL A 144 -12.68 6.59 23.95
CA VAL A 144 -13.96 5.86 23.89
C VAL A 144 -13.75 4.45 23.36
N ARG A 145 -12.90 4.26 22.35
CA ARG A 145 -12.51 2.95 21.83
C ARG A 145 -11.92 2.03 22.92
N ARG A 146 -10.98 2.52 23.73
CA ARG A 146 -10.38 1.73 24.82
C ARG A 146 -11.41 1.26 25.86
N GLU A 147 -12.51 2.01 26.03
CA GLU A 147 -13.59 1.66 26.94
C GLU A 147 -14.62 0.70 26.31
N LEU A 148 -14.95 0.87 25.03
CA LEU A 148 -15.92 0.04 24.30
C LEU A 148 -15.38 -1.35 23.95
N LEU A 149 -14.12 -1.43 23.49
CA LEU A 149 -13.55 -2.66 22.95
C LEU A 149 -13.62 -3.86 23.92
N PRO A 150 -13.28 -3.73 25.22
CA PRO A 150 -13.37 -4.85 26.16
C PRO A 150 -14.81 -5.27 26.46
N ALA A 151 -15.76 -4.33 26.46
CA ALA A 151 -17.17 -4.61 26.73
C ALA A 151 -17.77 -5.45 25.60
N ILE A 152 -17.49 -5.06 24.36
CA ILE A 152 -17.88 -5.75 23.14
C ILE A 152 -17.28 -7.16 23.09
N GLN A 153 -15.98 -7.30 23.39
CA GLN A 153 -15.31 -8.60 23.40
C GLN A 153 -15.93 -9.58 24.41
N LYS A 154 -16.34 -9.08 25.60
CA LYS A 154 -17.02 -9.89 26.62
C LYS A 154 -18.40 -10.35 26.15
N THR A 155 -19.17 -9.47 25.48
CA THR A 155 -20.47 -9.82 24.88
C THR A 155 -20.31 -10.97 23.89
N ARG A 156 -19.30 -10.92 23.00
CA ARG A 156 -19.00 -11.98 22.02
C ARG A 156 -18.70 -13.34 22.68
N VAL A 157 -17.84 -13.36 23.71
CA VAL A 157 -17.50 -14.61 24.40
C VAL A 157 -18.76 -15.24 25.02
N ARG A 158 -19.63 -14.42 25.61
CA ARG A 158 -20.91 -14.89 26.16
C ARG A 158 -21.87 -15.39 25.07
N GLU A 159 -21.92 -14.74 23.92
CA GLU A 159 -22.74 -15.19 22.78
C GLU A 159 -22.25 -16.52 22.22
N LYS A 160 -20.94 -16.69 22.02
CA LYS A 160 -20.36 -17.98 21.59
C LYS A 160 -20.66 -19.09 22.59
N GLU A 161 -20.55 -18.80 23.88
CA GLU A 161 -20.87 -19.77 24.93
C GLU A 161 -22.37 -20.12 24.95
N ARG A 162 -23.25 -19.12 24.78
CA ARG A 162 -24.70 -19.34 24.64
C ARG A 162 -25.05 -20.14 23.40
N ALA A 163 -24.40 -19.88 22.26
CA ALA A 163 -24.60 -20.64 21.04
C ALA A 163 -24.18 -22.10 21.24
N ARG A 164 -23.00 -22.34 21.84
CA ARG A 164 -22.54 -23.70 22.20
C ARG A 164 -23.51 -24.42 23.13
N ILE A 165 -23.95 -23.75 24.20
CA ILE A 165 -24.93 -24.31 25.14
C ILE A 165 -26.27 -24.56 24.45
N GLY A 166 -26.71 -23.68 23.56
CA GLY A 166 -27.93 -23.82 22.76
C GLY A 166 -27.88 -25.03 21.84
N THR A 167 -26.75 -25.27 21.18
CA THR A 167 -26.51 -26.48 20.36
C THR A 167 -26.55 -27.74 21.22
N VAL A 168 -25.86 -27.75 22.36
CA VAL A 168 -25.86 -28.88 23.30
C VAL A 168 -27.27 -29.16 23.86
N ILE A 169 -28.04 -28.12 24.21
CA ILE A 169 -29.42 -28.26 24.67
C ILE A 169 -30.34 -28.71 23.52
N GLY A 170 -30.11 -28.24 22.29
CA GLY A 170 -30.81 -28.70 21.09
C GLY A 170 -30.59 -30.19 20.84
N GLU A 171 -29.35 -30.66 20.96
CA GLU A 171 -28.99 -32.08 20.85
C GLU A 171 -29.55 -32.91 22.02
N MET A 172 -29.59 -32.37 23.24
CA MET A 172 -30.19 -33.04 24.41
C MET A 172 -31.72 -33.07 24.38
N ASN A 173 -32.38 -32.09 23.76
CA ASN A 173 -33.84 -32.06 23.63
C ASN A 173 -34.36 -32.99 22.53
N VAL A 174 -33.52 -33.43 21.59
CA VAL A 174 -33.86 -34.55 20.68
C VAL A 174 -33.91 -35.89 21.44
N ALA A 175 -33.30 -35.96 22.64
CA ALA A 175 -33.23 -37.18 23.46
C ALA A 175 -34.25 -37.26 24.62
N SER A 176 -35.12 -36.26 24.82
CA SER A 176 -36.12 -36.35 25.91
C SER A 176 -37.44 -35.61 25.60
N VAL A 177 -38.45 -36.39 25.22
CA VAL A 177 -39.84 -35.94 25.21
C VAL A 177 -40.36 -35.86 26.64
N GLY A 178 -40.65 -34.64 27.09
CA GLY A 178 -41.68 -34.35 28.08
C GLY A 178 -41.21 -33.84 29.44
N ARG A 179 -41.47 -32.55 29.72
CA ARG A 179 -42.28 -32.06 30.86
C ARG A 179 -42.36 -30.52 30.86
N ASN A 180 -43.52 -30.02 31.29
CA ASN A 180 -43.87 -28.60 31.40
C ASN A 180 -43.26 -27.88 32.62
N ALA A 181 -43.09 -26.56 32.43
CA ALA A 181 -43.09 -25.43 33.40
C ALA A 181 -41.74 -24.96 33.99
N PRO A 182 -41.64 -23.70 34.49
CA PRO A 182 -42.36 -22.45 34.19
C PRO A 182 -41.43 -21.28 33.79
N GLY A 183 -42.03 -20.16 33.35
CA GLY A 183 -41.35 -18.99 32.80
C GLY A 183 -40.38 -18.25 33.73
N VAL A 184 -39.28 -17.79 33.15
CA VAL A 184 -38.29 -16.92 33.80
C VAL A 184 -38.68 -15.46 33.56
N PHE A 185 -39.01 -14.77 34.65
CA PHE A 185 -39.14 -13.31 34.72
C PHE A 185 -37.82 -12.64 34.33
N GLN A 186 -37.83 -11.76 33.34
CA GLN A 186 -36.77 -10.77 33.15
C GLN A 186 -37.01 -9.58 34.07
N THR A 187 -36.15 -9.43 35.07
CA THR A 187 -36.05 -8.22 35.88
C THR A 187 -35.46 -7.09 35.05
N LYS A 188 -36.26 -6.04 34.78
CA LYS A 188 -35.81 -4.76 34.22
C LYS A 188 -34.89 -4.05 35.24
N GLY A 189 -33.61 -4.38 35.21
CA GLY A 189 -32.55 -3.49 35.70
C GLY A 189 -32.13 -2.53 34.60
N SER A 190 -31.60 -1.36 34.95
CA SER A 190 -30.99 -0.40 34.00
C SER A 190 -29.94 -1.11 33.13
N ALA A 191 -30.34 -1.56 31.94
CA ALA A 191 -29.56 -2.50 31.14
C ALA A 191 -28.35 -1.82 30.49
N ASP A 192 -27.18 -2.45 30.62
CA ASP A 192 -25.97 -2.07 29.93
C ASP A 192 -26.10 -2.41 28.43
N GLN A 193 -26.36 -1.41 27.59
CA GLN A 193 -26.67 -1.61 26.17
C GLN A 193 -25.46 -2.05 25.33
N THR A 194 -24.26 -2.17 25.93
CA THR A 194 -23.11 -2.80 25.26
C THR A 194 -23.36 -4.26 24.91
N GLU A 195 -24.34 -4.91 25.54
CA GLU A 195 -24.76 -6.26 25.16
C GLU A 195 -25.49 -6.32 23.81
N ASN A 196 -25.97 -5.18 23.31
CA ASN A 196 -26.67 -5.05 22.03
C ASN A 196 -25.75 -4.58 20.88
N MET A 197 -24.44 -4.53 21.10
CA MET A 197 -23.43 -4.23 20.08
C MET A 197 -22.83 -5.54 19.58
N VAL A 198 -22.74 -5.72 18.26
CA VAL A 198 -22.38 -6.99 17.59
C VAL A 198 -21.11 -6.82 16.77
N ASP A 199 -20.28 -7.87 16.73
CA ASP A 199 -19.05 -7.85 15.96
C ASP A 199 -19.31 -7.84 14.45
N ILE A 200 -18.69 -6.90 13.71
CA ILE A 200 -18.95 -6.62 12.28
C ILE A 200 -18.79 -7.87 11.42
N ARG A 201 -18.02 -8.85 11.88
CA ARG A 201 -17.81 -10.11 11.16
C ARG A 201 -18.58 -11.32 11.74
N THR A 202 -19.46 -11.17 12.74
CA THR A 202 -20.00 -12.30 13.54
C THR A 202 -21.31 -12.95 13.10
N ARG A 203 -21.65 -12.95 11.81
CA ARG A 203 -22.73 -13.83 11.31
C ARG A 203 -22.30 -14.68 10.12
N HIS A 204 -21.57 -15.75 10.39
CA HIS A 204 -21.83 -17.00 9.67
C HIS A 204 -23.11 -17.60 10.26
N GLY A 205 -24.00 -18.09 9.40
CA GLY A 205 -25.34 -18.59 9.77
C GLY A 205 -25.31 -19.74 10.78
N PRO A 206 -26.47 -20.13 11.34
CA PRO A 206 -26.53 -21.28 12.24
C PRO A 206 -26.06 -22.53 11.51
N THR A 207 -25.20 -23.31 12.15
CA THR A 207 -24.87 -24.67 11.74
C THR A 207 -26.18 -25.47 11.61
N PRO A 208 -26.50 -26.08 10.46
CA PRO A 208 -27.74 -26.83 10.31
C PRO A 208 -27.71 -28.08 11.21
N PRO A 209 -28.86 -28.49 11.78
CA PRO A 209 -28.96 -29.78 12.46
C PRO A 209 -28.73 -30.90 11.45
N ASN A 210 -27.92 -31.89 11.85
CA ASN A 210 -27.66 -33.12 11.09
C ASN A 210 -28.96 -33.77 10.57
N LEU A 211 -29.31 -33.54 9.30
CA LEU A 211 -30.33 -34.30 8.60
C LEU A 211 -29.73 -35.62 8.12
N LYS A 212 -29.71 -36.61 9.01
CA LYS A 212 -29.56 -38.02 8.61
C LYS A 212 -30.86 -38.46 7.95
N GLY A 213 -30.82 -38.67 6.64
CA GLY A 213 -31.79 -39.52 5.95
C GLY A 213 -32.22 -38.99 4.60
N PHE A 214 -31.40 -39.20 3.58
CA PHE A 214 -31.92 -39.46 2.23
C PHE A 214 -30.98 -40.44 1.52
N ASN A 215 -31.56 -41.52 1.00
CA ASN A 215 -30.89 -42.67 0.42
C ASN A 215 -30.94 -42.52 -1.11
N PRO A 216 -29.82 -42.35 -1.83
CA PRO A 216 -29.86 -42.23 -3.29
C PRO A 216 -29.84 -43.64 -3.90
N GLY A 217 -31.03 -44.19 -4.12
CA GLY A 217 -31.22 -45.38 -4.94
C GLY A 217 -32.26 -45.08 -6.01
N SER A 218 -31.91 -45.39 -7.26
CA SER A 218 -32.71 -45.36 -8.49
C SER A 218 -32.89 -43.99 -9.17
N LEU A 219 -32.23 -43.80 -10.30
CA LEU A 219 -32.85 -43.54 -11.61
C LEU A 219 -31.78 -43.56 -12.74
N GLU A 220 -32.12 -44.23 -13.83
CA GLU A 220 -31.31 -44.51 -15.01
C GLU A 220 -30.99 -43.27 -15.87
N PRO A 221 -29.91 -43.28 -16.69
CA PRO A 221 -29.60 -42.20 -17.61
C PRO A 221 -30.42 -42.32 -18.92
N GLY A 222 -31.34 -41.37 -19.12
CA GLY A 222 -32.02 -41.14 -20.40
C GLY A 222 -31.27 -40.13 -21.27
N LEU A 223 -31.00 -40.52 -22.51
CA LEU A 223 -30.48 -39.72 -23.62
C LEU A 223 -31.32 -38.45 -23.86
N LEU A 224 -30.67 -37.28 -23.97
CA LEU A 224 -31.13 -36.13 -24.75
C LEU A 224 -29.90 -35.34 -25.25
N GLU A 225 -29.92 -35.01 -26.53
CA GLU A 225 -28.86 -34.33 -27.31
C GLU A 225 -28.63 -32.86 -26.88
N PRO A 226 -27.43 -32.30 -27.09
CA PRO A 226 -27.18 -30.87 -26.90
C PRO A 226 -27.52 -30.07 -28.16
N ASP A 227 -28.43 -29.10 -27.99
CA ASP A 227 -28.66 -28.02 -28.94
C ASP A 227 -27.66 -26.88 -28.71
N ASP A 228 -27.20 -26.31 -29.82
CA ASP A 228 -26.23 -25.22 -29.96
C ASP A 228 -26.57 -23.96 -29.16
N SER A 229 -25.59 -23.40 -28.44
CA SER A 229 -25.10 -22.04 -28.67
C SER A 229 -24.13 -21.53 -27.58
N SER A 230 -22.97 -21.07 -28.07
CA SER A 230 -22.04 -20.12 -27.42
C SER A 230 -21.40 -20.52 -26.09
N LEU A 231 -20.30 -21.28 -26.16
CA LEU A 231 -19.20 -21.27 -25.17
C LEU A 231 -17.94 -21.76 -25.90
N GLY A 232 -16.93 -20.89 -26.05
CA GLY A 232 -15.65 -21.22 -26.68
C GLY A 232 -14.87 -22.21 -25.83
N CYS A 233 -14.78 -23.45 -26.30
CA CYS A 233 -14.11 -24.56 -25.62
C CYS A 233 -12.58 -24.39 -25.56
N PHE A 234 -12.02 -24.44 -24.34
CA PHE A 234 -10.73 -25.09 -24.09
C PHE A 234 -10.97 -26.61 -24.18
N ASN A 235 -10.19 -27.31 -25.00
CA ASN A 235 -10.26 -28.77 -25.15
C ASN A 235 -9.02 -29.39 -24.49
N PRO A 236 -9.12 -30.05 -23.33
CA PRO A 236 -7.98 -30.71 -22.68
C PRO A 236 -7.82 -32.12 -23.26
N GLY A 237 -7.05 -32.23 -24.33
CA GLY A 237 -6.69 -33.52 -24.90
C GLY A 237 -5.19 -33.56 -25.18
N LEU A 238 -4.41 -34.06 -24.21
CA LEU A 238 -3.13 -34.78 -24.35
C LEU A 238 -2.53 -35.01 -22.95
N ILE A 239 -3.01 -36.04 -22.26
CA ILE A 239 -2.30 -36.68 -21.14
C ILE A 239 -1.95 -38.11 -21.59
N ASP A 240 -0.70 -38.47 -21.40
CA ASP A 240 -0.04 -39.75 -21.67
C ASP A 240 -0.87 -40.99 -21.20
N PRO A 241 -1.06 -42.04 -22.03
CA PRO A 241 -1.80 -43.25 -21.65
C PRO A 241 -1.09 -44.21 -20.67
N THR A 242 0.11 -43.91 -20.16
CA THR A 242 0.89 -44.88 -19.36
C THR A 242 0.93 -44.65 -17.85
N LEU A 243 0.16 -43.69 -17.30
CA LEU A 243 -0.02 -43.51 -15.85
C LEU A 243 -1.46 -43.85 -15.39
N GLN A 244 -1.86 -45.12 -15.49
CA GLN A 244 -3.03 -45.64 -14.77
C GLN A 244 -2.60 -46.36 -13.49
N ARG A 245 -2.65 -45.65 -12.36
CA ARG A 245 -3.04 -46.18 -11.03
C ARG A 245 -3.23 -45.01 -10.05
N GLY A 246 -4.43 -44.45 -10.07
CA GLY A 246 -5.01 -43.62 -9.01
C GLY A 246 -6.52 -43.72 -9.21
N GLY A 247 -7.23 -44.26 -8.21
CA GLY A 247 -8.68 -44.48 -8.28
C GLY A 247 -9.48 -43.18 -8.38
N PRO A 248 -10.83 -43.25 -8.41
CA PRO A 248 -11.66 -42.07 -8.39
C PRO A 248 -11.33 -41.27 -7.12
N ILE A 249 -10.97 -39.99 -7.29
CA ILE A 249 -10.99 -39.04 -6.17
C ILE A 249 -12.47 -38.79 -5.90
N GLU A 250 -13.02 -39.52 -4.93
CA GLU A 250 -14.25 -39.12 -4.27
C GLU A 250 -13.98 -37.77 -3.60
N LEU A 251 -14.72 -36.73 -3.99
CA LEU A 251 -14.88 -35.52 -3.19
C LEU A 251 -15.68 -35.89 -1.94
N VAL A 252 -15.00 -36.50 -0.96
CA VAL A 252 -15.51 -36.67 0.40
C VAL A 252 -15.00 -35.51 1.22
N GLY A 253 -15.91 -34.63 1.67
CA GLY A 253 -15.62 -33.67 2.71
C GLY A 253 -16.33 -32.35 2.51
N SER A 254 -17.48 -32.19 3.17
CA SER A 254 -18.00 -30.88 3.53
C SER A 254 -16.99 -30.18 4.44
N TRP A 255 -16.42 -29.06 3.99
CA TRP A 255 -15.45 -28.29 4.76
C TRP A 255 -16.19 -27.23 5.58
N GLU A 256 -16.24 -27.39 6.90
CA GLU A 256 -16.61 -26.32 7.81
C GLU A 256 -15.39 -25.39 8.00
N MET A 257 -15.38 -24.26 7.31
CA MET A 257 -14.48 -23.16 7.64
C MET A 257 -15.01 -22.41 8.85
N THR A 258 -14.53 -22.76 10.05
CA THR A 258 -14.81 -21.97 11.25
C THR A 258 -13.91 -20.73 11.24
N PHE A 259 -14.36 -19.67 10.57
CA PHE A 259 -13.74 -18.35 10.72
C PHE A 259 -14.03 -17.83 12.12
N LEU A 260 -12.99 -17.45 12.85
CA LEU A 260 -13.10 -16.74 14.13
C LEU A 260 -12.97 -15.24 13.86
N PRO A 261 -14.03 -14.43 14.03
CA PRO A 261 -13.92 -13.00 13.80
C PRO A 261 -13.73 -12.18 15.08
N ASN A 262 -13.00 -11.07 14.96
CA ASN A 262 -12.70 -9.98 15.92
C ASN A 262 -13.19 -8.61 15.35
N PRO A 263 -13.12 -7.52 16.16
CA PRO A 263 -14.13 -6.95 17.08
C PRO A 263 -15.24 -6.08 16.39
N ALA A 264 -16.22 -5.57 17.15
CA ALA A 264 -17.44 -4.85 16.69
C ALA A 264 -17.35 -3.40 16.23
N GLU A 265 -16.14 -2.91 16.05
CA GLU A 265 -15.91 -1.56 15.57
C GLU A 265 -15.47 -1.64 14.12
N GLY A 266 -16.00 -0.77 13.27
CA GLY A 266 -15.67 -0.71 11.84
C GLY A 266 -14.83 0.51 11.56
N GLU A 267 -13.80 0.31 10.75
CA GLU A 267 -12.91 1.37 10.27
C GLU A 267 -12.20 2.17 11.39
N TYR A 268 -11.93 1.56 12.55
CA TYR A 268 -11.36 2.22 13.74
C TYR A 268 -9.84 2.44 13.69
N ASP A 269 -9.14 1.71 12.83
CA ASP A 269 -7.68 1.70 12.68
C ASP A 269 -7.21 2.43 11.43
N VAL A 270 -8.13 3.12 10.73
CA VAL A 270 -7.80 3.99 9.61
C VAL A 270 -7.05 5.22 10.15
N PRO A 271 -5.81 5.47 9.71
CA PRO A 271 -5.07 6.66 10.12
C PRO A 271 -5.86 7.94 9.80
N TYR A 272 -5.78 8.93 10.69
CA TYR A 272 -6.66 10.10 10.60
C TYR A 272 -6.46 10.90 9.31
N HIS A 273 -5.23 11.18 8.87
CA HIS A 273 -4.97 11.90 7.62
C HIS A 273 -5.42 11.10 6.39
N VAL A 274 -5.24 9.77 6.41
CA VAL A 274 -5.76 8.86 5.38
C VAL A 274 -7.28 8.92 5.31
N ARG A 275 -7.96 8.93 6.47
CA ARG A 275 -9.41 9.11 6.55
C ARG A 275 -9.87 10.40 5.87
N VAL A 276 -9.28 11.53 6.24
CA VAL A 276 -9.67 12.84 5.67
C VAL A 276 -9.43 12.85 4.15
N SER A 277 -8.31 12.29 3.70
CA SER A 277 -7.96 12.19 2.28
C SER A 277 -8.98 11.34 1.50
N ILE A 278 -9.37 10.18 2.02
CA ILE A 278 -10.41 9.32 1.43
C ILE A 278 -11.75 10.06 1.36
N ASP A 279 -12.21 10.59 2.49
CA ASP A 279 -13.55 11.16 2.62
C ASP A 279 -13.76 12.38 1.71
N LEU A 280 -12.72 13.22 1.60
CA LEU A 280 -12.77 14.48 0.85
C LEU A 280 -12.15 14.39 -0.55
N LYS A 281 -11.56 13.25 -0.92
CA LYS A 281 -10.79 13.06 -2.17
C LYS A 281 -9.68 14.10 -2.36
N ILE A 282 -8.96 14.43 -1.29
CA ILE A 282 -7.81 15.33 -1.32
C ILE A 282 -6.54 14.49 -1.33
N PHE A 283 -5.88 14.44 -2.48
CA PHE A 283 -4.66 13.68 -2.74
C PHE A 283 -3.48 14.61 -3.05
N VAL A 284 -2.30 14.26 -2.55
CA VAL A 284 -1.03 14.93 -2.83
C VAL A 284 -0.66 14.75 -4.31
N GLY A 285 0.03 15.73 -4.89
CA GLY A 285 0.43 15.71 -6.29
C GLY A 285 -0.60 16.29 -7.26
N LEU A 286 -1.70 16.86 -6.76
CA LEU A 286 -2.76 17.50 -7.53
C LEU A 286 -2.86 19.00 -7.23
N TRP A 287 -3.45 19.74 -8.17
CA TRP A 287 -3.75 21.17 -8.01
C TRP A 287 -5.08 21.39 -7.30
N TYR A 288 -5.09 22.38 -6.40
CA TYR A 288 -6.28 22.80 -5.69
C TYR A 288 -6.38 24.32 -5.65
N SER A 289 -7.61 24.82 -5.67
CA SER A 289 -7.92 26.19 -5.34
C SER A 289 -8.42 26.27 -3.90
N VAL A 290 -7.81 27.16 -3.12
CA VAL A 290 -7.98 27.26 -1.68
C VAL A 290 -8.46 28.66 -1.32
N SER A 291 -9.59 28.75 -0.61
CA SER A 291 -10.10 30.00 -0.04
C SER A 291 -10.50 29.77 1.41
N VAL A 292 -10.41 30.80 2.26
CA VAL A 292 -10.79 30.68 3.67
C VAL A 292 -11.99 31.55 3.98
N VAL A 293 -13.10 30.93 4.37
CA VAL A 293 -14.32 31.63 4.76
C VAL A 293 -14.59 31.33 6.23
N ARG A 294 -14.68 32.38 7.06
CA ARG A 294 -14.93 32.28 8.51
C ARG A 294 -13.94 31.34 9.25
N GLY A 295 -12.70 31.27 8.78
CA GLY A 295 -11.63 30.48 9.40
C GLY A 295 -11.59 29.01 9.00
N THR A 296 -12.48 28.55 8.11
CA THR A 296 -12.43 27.19 7.55
C THR A 296 -12.01 27.25 6.08
N PRO A 297 -10.97 26.51 5.65
CA PRO A 297 -10.59 26.47 4.25
C PRO A 297 -11.58 25.64 3.44
N THR A 298 -11.87 26.11 2.22
CA THR A 298 -12.47 25.34 1.14
C THR A 298 -11.35 24.96 0.19
N ILE A 299 -11.15 23.66 -0.05
CA ILE A 299 -10.09 23.12 -0.91
C ILE A 299 -10.78 22.40 -2.07
N GLN A 300 -10.68 22.97 -3.28
CA GLN A 300 -11.35 22.45 -4.47
C GLN A 300 -10.33 21.99 -5.51
N ARG A 301 -10.45 20.74 -5.96
CA ARG A 301 -9.54 20.15 -6.96
C ARG A 301 -9.67 20.85 -8.32
N ARG A 302 -8.53 21.01 -9.00
CA ARG A 302 -8.41 21.59 -10.35
C ARG A 302 -7.88 20.54 -11.32
N ASP A 303 -8.80 19.89 -12.03
CA ASP A 303 -8.50 18.84 -13.02
C ASP A 303 -7.99 19.38 -14.36
N ASP A 304 -8.15 20.67 -14.59
CA ASP A 304 -7.72 21.36 -15.80
C ASP A 304 -6.21 21.62 -15.85
N ILE A 305 -5.50 21.46 -14.72
CA ILE A 305 -4.06 21.68 -14.60
C ILE A 305 -3.36 20.35 -14.29
N LEU A 306 -2.53 19.89 -15.23
CA LEU A 306 -1.83 18.60 -15.13
C LEU A 306 -0.32 18.74 -14.93
N GLU A 307 0.26 19.84 -15.41
CA GLU A 307 1.69 20.11 -15.29
C GLU A 307 2.04 20.40 -13.83
N ARG A 308 3.14 19.85 -13.35
CA ARG A 308 3.59 20.00 -11.96
C ARG A 308 4.44 21.27 -11.86
N PRO A 309 4.38 22.01 -10.74
CA PRO A 309 5.30 23.11 -10.53
C PRO A 309 6.71 22.60 -10.27
N ASP A 310 7.70 23.46 -10.48
CA ASP A 310 9.07 23.16 -10.08
C ASP A 310 9.17 23.13 -8.54
N THR A 311 9.76 22.06 -8.03
CA THR A 311 10.04 21.90 -6.60
C THR A 311 11.52 22.00 -6.36
N ILE A 312 11.93 22.80 -5.38
CA ILE A 312 13.30 22.80 -4.86
C ILE A 312 13.63 21.47 -4.20
N VAL A 313 14.58 20.73 -4.80
CA VAL A 313 15.04 19.41 -4.36
C VAL A 313 16.49 19.51 -3.92
N LEU A 314 16.78 19.10 -2.68
CA LEU A 314 18.12 18.96 -2.13
C LEU A 314 18.46 17.48 -1.96
N ALA A 315 19.42 16.97 -2.72
CA ALA A 315 19.94 15.61 -2.55
C ALA A 315 21.32 15.66 -1.91
N TYR A 316 21.55 14.97 -0.80
CA TYR A 316 22.84 15.01 -0.11
C TYR A 316 23.36 13.64 0.30
N ASP A 317 24.67 13.60 0.52
CA ASP A 317 25.45 12.45 0.97
C ASP A 317 26.59 12.96 1.88
N ILE A 318 26.99 12.15 2.87
CA ILE A 318 28.08 12.49 3.79
C ILE A 318 29.24 11.50 3.72
N GLU A 319 30.45 12.02 3.91
CA GLU A 319 31.64 11.22 4.12
C GLU A 319 32.14 11.40 5.54
N THR A 320 32.45 10.29 6.21
CA THR A 320 32.83 10.28 7.62
C THR A 320 34.14 9.56 7.84
N THR A 321 34.89 9.98 8.86
CA THR A 321 36.04 9.20 9.31
C THR A 321 35.59 7.83 9.81
N LYS A 322 36.51 6.88 9.79
CA LYS A 322 36.30 5.58 10.40
C LYS A 322 37.61 4.96 10.85
N LEU A 323 37.50 4.10 11.85
CA LEU A 323 38.59 3.20 12.23
C LEU A 323 38.78 2.10 11.16
N PRO A 324 40.02 1.60 10.94
CA PRO A 324 40.28 0.54 9.98
C PRO A 324 39.46 -0.72 10.26
N LEU A 325 38.90 -1.31 9.20
CA LEU A 325 38.09 -2.54 9.22
C LEU A 325 36.83 -2.47 10.12
N LYS A 326 36.39 -1.27 10.50
CA LYS A 326 35.16 -1.02 11.27
C LYS A 326 34.19 -0.13 10.50
N PHE A 327 32.92 -0.19 10.86
CA PHE A 327 31.95 0.81 10.45
C PHE A 327 32.21 2.15 11.16
N PRO A 328 31.85 3.29 10.55
CA PRO A 328 31.86 4.59 11.21
C PRO A 328 31.01 4.59 12.48
N ASP A 329 31.50 5.21 13.55
CA ASP A 329 30.78 5.37 14.82
C ASP A 329 30.62 6.86 15.13
N ALA A 330 29.38 7.36 15.05
CA ALA A 330 29.07 8.77 15.24
C ALA A 330 29.47 9.34 16.62
N SER A 331 29.70 8.48 17.62
CA SER A 331 30.17 8.91 18.94
C SER A 331 31.66 9.32 18.94
N THR A 332 32.46 8.76 18.04
CA THR A 332 33.92 8.98 18.00
C THR A 332 34.42 9.57 16.69
N ASP A 333 33.83 9.18 15.58
CA ASP A 333 34.20 9.61 14.23
C ASP A 333 33.58 10.97 13.88
N GLN A 334 34.21 11.69 12.95
CA GLN A 334 33.79 13.01 12.49
C GLN A 334 33.26 12.97 11.06
N ILE A 335 32.39 13.92 10.71
CA ILE A 335 32.04 14.21 9.32
C ILE A 335 33.20 14.98 8.69
N MET A 336 33.70 14.48 7.55
CA MET A 336 34.77 15.13 6.79
C MET A 336 34.25 15.89 5.57
N MET A 337 33.18 15.42 4.95
CA MET A 337 32.55 16.11 3.81
C MET A 337 31.03 15.96 3.84
N ILE A 338 30.31 16.98 3.38
CA ILE A 338 28.88 16.92 3.03
C ILE A 338 28.77 17.41 1.60
N SER A 339 28.38 16.52 0.69
CA SER A 339 28.13 16.87 -0.71
C SER A 339 26.64 16.89 -0.96
N TYR A 340 26.16 17.87 -1.73
CA TYR A 340 24.75 17.95 -2.08
C TYR A 340 24.50 18.69 -3.38
N MET A 341 23.36 18.38 -3.99
CA MET A 341 22.83 19.07 -5.16
C MET A 341 21.52 19.75 -4.83
N VAL A 342 21.33 20.95 -5.37
CA VAL A 342 20.10 21.74 -5.29
C VAL A 342 19.71 22.15 -6.70
N ASP A 343 18.61 21.59 -7.21
CA ASP A 343 18.07 21.89 -8.54
C ASP A 343 19.11 21.86 -9.69
N GLY A 344 20.09 20.94 -9.60
CA GLY A 344 21.16 20.76 -10.59
C GLY A 344 22.47 21.49 -10.28
N VAL A 345 22.51 22.35 -9.26
CA VAL A 345 23.73 23.01 -8.79
C VAL A 345 24.34 22.24 -7.62
N GLY A 346 25.62 21.95 -7.68
CA GLY A 346 26.35 21.20 -6.66
C GLY A 346 27.00 22.10 -5.60
N PHE A 347 27.06 21.59 -4.38
CA PHE A 347 27.77 22.18 -3.26
C PHE A 347 28.54 21.09 -2.51
N LEU A 348 29.70 21.47 -1.97
CA LEU A 348 30.51 20.59 -1.14
C LEU A 348 31.01 21.38 0.06
N ILE A 349 30.78 20.87 1.27
CA ILE A 349 31.32 21.43 2.50
C ILE A 349 32.37 20.46 3.02
N THR A 350 33.57 20.95 3.32
CA THR A 350 34.67 20.12 3.84
C THR A 350 35.10 20.56 5.23
N ASN A 351 35.41 19.60 6.11
CA ASN A 351 36.00 19.86 7.42
C ASN A 351 37.54 19.83 7.33
N ARG A 352 38.16 21.00 7.52
CA ARG A 352 39.62 21.18 7.42
C ARG A 352 40.41 20.60 8.60
N GLU A 353 39.77 20.09 9.65
CA GLU A 353 40.44 19.28 10.69
C GLU A 353 40.90 17.92 10.15
N VAL A 354 40.16 17.36 9.18
CA VAL A 354 40.41 16.02 8.61
C VAL A 354 40.98 16.11 7.20
N VAL A 355 40.35 16.91 6.35
CA VAL A 355 40.85 17.18 4.99
C VAL A 355 42.15 17.97 5.14
N SER A 356 43.21 17.69 4.37
CA SER A 356 44.53 18.33 4.59
C SER A 356 44.72 19.66 3.86
N ASN A 357 44.12 19.83 2.68
CA ASN A 357 44.21 21.03 1.86
C ASN A 357 42.83 21.53 1.44
N ASP A 358 42.74 22.82 1.12
CA ASP A 358 41.51 23.41 0.57
C ASP A 358 41.20 22.73 -0.77
N VAL A 359 39.93 22.37 -0.96
CA VAL A 359 39.41 21.82 -2.21
C VAL A 359 38.89 22.99 -3.05
N GLU A 360 39.29 23.05 -4.33
CA GLU A 360 38.86 24.09 -5.27
C GLU A 360 37.53 23.72 -5.93
N ASP A 361 36.76 24.74 -6.36
CA ASP A 361 35.56 24.58 -7.17
C ASP A 361 35.85 23.76 -8.44
N PHE A 362 34.94 22.84 -8.77
CA PHE A 362 35.15 21.91 -9.89
C PHE A 362 33.84 21.44 -10.51
N GLU A 363 33.96 20.78 -11.65
CA GLU A 363 32.84 20.18 -12.36
C GLU A 363 32.95 18.65 -12.33
N PHE A 364 31.83 18.00 -11.98
CA PHE A 364 31.65 16.56 -12.10
C PHE A 364 30.39 16.26 -12.92
N SER A 365 30.57 16.08 -14.23
CA SER A 365 29.49 15.81 -15.19
C SER A 365 29.72 14.44 -15.85
N PRO A 366 29.27 13.31 -15.26
CA PRO A 366 29.53 11.98 -15.79
C PRO A 366 28.90 11.75 -17.17
N ARG A 367 27.86 12.52 -17.50
CA ARG A 367 27.22 12.60 -18.82
C ARG A 367 26.73 14.02 -19.07
N PRO A 368 26.54 14.43 -20.34
CA PRO A 368 25.98 15.75 -20.66
C PRO A 368 24.59 16.01 -20.07
N GLU A 369 23.79 14.95 -19.87
CA GLU A 369 22.47 15.03 -19.22
C GLU A 369 22.51 15.07 -17.69
N PHE A 370 23.70 14.95 -17.09
CA PHE A 370 23.96 14.88 -15.65
C PHE A 370 25.04 15.89 -15.29
N GLU A 371 24.72 17.17 -15.44
CA GLU A 371 25.64 18.26 -15.12
C GLU A 371 25.78 18.40 -13.60
N GLY A 372 26.98 18.74 -13.13
CA GLY A 372 27.26 18.95 -11.73
C GLY A 372 28.39 19.95 -11.53
N GLN A 373 28.06 21.23 -11.44
CA GLN A 373 29.02 22.28 -11.09
C GLN A 373 29.02 22.47 -9.57
N PHE A 374 30.19 22.31 -8.93
CA PHE A 374 30.31 22.31 -7.48
C PHE A 374 31.01 23.57 -6.96
N THR A 375 30.30 24.30 -6.10
CA THR A 375 30.89 25.34 -5.25
C THR A 375 31.33 24.71 -3.92
N VAL A 376 32.57 24.98 -3.51
CA VAL A 376 33.19 24.34 -2.36
C VAL A 376 33.37 25.32 -1.19
N TRP A 377 32.95 24.90 0.00
CA TRP A 377 33.15 25.61 1.25
C TRP A 377 34.09 24.84 2.18
N ASN A 378 35.28 25.40 2.34
CA ASN A 378 36.34 24.86 3.17
C ASN A 378 36.19 25.40 4.60
N GLU A 379 35.41 24.71 5.43
CA GLU A 379 35.11 25.15 6.80
C GLU A 379 36.19 24.67 7.79
N PRO A 380 36.57 25.50 8.78
CA PRO A 380 37.72 25.24 9.64
C PRO A 380 37.59 23.98 10.51
N ASP A 381 36.37 23.64 10.91
CA ASP A 381 36.06 22.54 11.83
C ASP A 381 34.68 21.92 11.58
N GLU A 382 34.40 20.78 12.21
CA GLU A 382 33.13 20.06 12.08
C GLU A 382 31.89 20.87 12.55
N PRO A 383 31.92 21.62 13.68
CA PRO A 383 30.80 22.48 14.07
C PRO A 383 30.45 23.54 13.01
N THR A 384 31.46 24.18 12.42
CA THR A 384 31.24 25.21 11.39
C THR A 384 30.72 24.59 10.09
N LEU A 385 31.19 23.38 9.73
CA LEU A 385 30.62 22.59 8.63
C LEU A 385 29.12 22.30 8.84
N LEU A 386 28.73 21.85 10.03
CA LEU A 386 27.33 21.55 10.33
C LEU A 386 26.46 22.81 10.33
N GLN A 387 26.95 23.90 10.92
CA GLN A 387 26.25 25.17 10.91
C GLN A 387 26.06 25.70 9.49
N ARG A 388 27.10 25.64 8.64
CA ARG A 388 27.00 26.02 7.22
C ARG A 388 25.93 25.22 6.49
N PHE A 389 25.87 23.91 6.72
CA PHE A 389 24.87 23.05 6.11
C PHE A 389 23.46 23.44 6.54
N PHE A 390 23.22 23.65 7.84
CA PHE A 390 21.92 24.06 8.36
C PHE A 390 21.51 25.47 7.90
N ASP A 391 22.44 26.43 7.89
CA ASP A 391 22.19 27.78 7.41
C ASP A 391 21.77 27.77 5.94
N HIS A 392 22.48 27.01 5.09
CA HIS A 392 22.15 26.93 3.67
C HIS A 392 20.82 26.21 3.42
N ILE A 393 20.49 25.19 4.23
CA ILE A 393 19.14 24.57 4.21
C ILE A 393 18.06 25.62 4.46
N LEU A 394 18.23 26.51 5.44
CA LEU A 394 17.23 27.53 5.78
C LEU A 394 17.20 28.70 4.78
N GLU A 395 18.29 28.93 4.07
CA GLU A 395 18.37 29.87 2.95
C GLU A 395 17.58 29.34 1.74
N ILE A 396 17.87 28.11 1.32
CA ILE A 396 17.24 27.45 0.17
C ILE A 396 15.77 27.11 0.45
N ARG A 397 15.50 26.64 1.68
CA ARG A 397 14.22 26.05 2.11
C ARG A 397 13.78 24.92 1.16
N PRO A 398 14.49 23.79 1.06
CA PRO A 398 14.10 22.71 0.15
C PRO A 398 12.70 22.20 0.47
N HIS A 399 11.95 21.84 -0.56
CA HIS A 399 10.68 21.13 -0.37
C HIS A 399 10.91 19.64 -0.12
N ILE A 400 11.98 19.11 -0.72
CA ILE A 400 12.28 17.68 -0.73
C ILE A 400 13.77 17.49 -0.46
N PHE A 401 14.05 16.67 0.54
CA PHE A 401 15.36 16.15 0.86
C PHE A 401 15.48 14.75 0.30
N VAL A 402 16.59 14.45 -0.36
CA VAL A 402 16.84 13.16 -0.99
C VAL A 402 18.15 12.60 -0.46
N THR A 403 18.15 11.32 -0.10
CA THR A 403 19.35 10.61 0.34
C THR A 403 19.37 9.21 -0.29
N TYR A 404 20.49 8.50 -0.11
CA TYR A 404 20.57 7.07 -0.38
C TYR A 404 20.96 6.34 0.90
N ASN A 405 20.00 5.68 1.56
CA ASN A 405 20.16 5.08 2.90
C ASN A 405 20.31 6.10 4.05
N GLY A 406 19.85 7.33 3.85
CA GLY A 406 20.01 8.40 4.84
C GLY A 406 19.25 8.18 6.15
N ASP A 407 18.16 7.40 6.14
CA ASP A 407 17.43 7.07 7.36
C ASP A 407 18.27 6.27 8.37
N PHE A 408 19.21 5.45 7.88
CA PHE A 408 20.02 4.54 8.68
C PHE A 408 21.48 4.96 8.83
N PHE A 409 21.95 5.92 8.03
CA PHE A 409 23.32 6.40 8.08
C PHE A 409 23.37 7.94 8.18
N ASP A 410 23.14 8.65 7.07
CA ASP A 410 23.44 10.08 6.93
C ASP A 410 22.78 10.94 8.01
N TRP A 411 21.44 10.89 8.13
CA TRP A 411 20.73 11.69 9.13
C TRP A 411 21.05 11.27 10.55
N THR A 412 21.22 9.97 10.80
CA THR A 412 21.57 9.45 12.14
C THR A 412 22.94 9.99 12.56
N PHE A 413 23.89 10.05 11.63
CA PHE A 413 25.23 10.56 11.88
C PHE A 413 25.21 12.08 12.09
N VAL A 414 24.55 12.83 11.21
CA VAL A 414 24.41 14.29 11.33
C VAL A 414 23.73 14.68 12.64
N GLU A 415 22.64 14.01 13.04
CA GLU A 415 21.94 14.28 14.31
C GLU A 415 22.88 14.06 15.52
N ALA A 416 23.62 12.96 15.53
CA ALA A 416 24.53 12.62 16.62
C ALA A 416 25.71 13.61 16.72
N ARG A 417 26.32 13.98 15.58
CA ARG A 417 27.42 14.96 15.55
C ARG A 417 26.96 16.36 15.91
N ALA A 418 25.81 16.79 15.41
CA ALA A 418 25.18 18.04 15.81
C ALA A 418 24.95 18.10 17.33
N GLY A 419 24.41 17.02 17.91
CA GLY A 419 24.18 16.93 19.35
C GLY A 419 25.45 17.02 20.21
N ILE A 420 26.56 16.44 19.76
CA ILE A 420 27.87 16.54 20.44
C ILE A 420 28.36 17.99 20.49
N HIS A 421 28.09 18.77 19.44
CA HIS A 421 28.46 20.17 19.33
C HIS A 421 27.40 21.15 19.89
N GLY A 422 26.36 20.62 20.53
CA GLY A 422 25.31 21.43 21.16
C GLY A 422 24.27 22.00 20.19
N LEU A 423 24.21 21.50 18.96
CA LEU A 423 23.21 21.85 17.96
C LEU A 423 22.03 20.87 18.03
N ASP A 424 20.81 21.39 18.07
CA ASP A 424 19.58 20.60 18.11
C ASP A 424 18.95 20.57 16.71
N MET A 425 19.14 19.48 15.96
CA MET A 425 18.74 19.37 14.55
C MET A 425 17.23 19.62 14.33
N LEU A 426 16.38 19.22 15.28
CA LEU A 426 14.95 19.50 15.23
C LEU A 426 14.68 21.00 15.34
N LYS A 427 15.36 21.69 16.25
CA LYS A 427 15.21 23.13 16.39
C LYS A 427 15.83 23.89 15.24
N GLU A 428 16.99 23.47 14.73
CA GLU A 428 17.70 24.15 13.64
C GLU A 428 16.90 24.04 12.33
N VAL A 429 16.73 22.81 11.84
CA VAL A 429 16.19 22.53 10.50
C VAL A 429 14.88 21.74 10.49
N GLY A 430 14.31 21.40 11.65
CA GLY A 430 13.00 20.74 11.71
C GLY A 430 13.01 19.24 11.44
N PHE A 431 14.19 18.62 11.32
CA PHE A 431 14.33 17.17 11.13
C PHE A 431 14.49 16.44 12.46
N ALA A 432 13.76 15.35 12.63
CA ALA A 432 13.94 14.43 13.75
C ALA A 432 13.53 13.01 13.37
N LYS A 433 14.05 12.04 14.13
CA LYS A 433 13.62 10.65 14.00
C LYS A 433 12.20 10.47 14.56
N ASN A 434 11.30 9.97 13.73
CA ASN A 434 9.91 9.74 14.13
C ASN A 434 9.73 8.39 14.86
N THR A 435 8.50 8.12 15.30
CA THR A 435 8.15 6.86 16.00
C THR A 435 8.25 5.62 15.13
N ALA A 436 8.26 5.76 13.80
CA ALA A 436 8.46 4.67 12.85
C ALA A 436 9.94 4.39 12.58
N GLY A 437 10.85 5.18 13.16
CA GLY A 437 12.29 4.95 13.11
C GLY A 437 13.00 5.55 11.89
N PHE A 438 12.37 6.48 11.17
CA PHE A 438 12.97 7.20 10.05
C PHE A 438 12.99 8.72 10.28
N PHE A 439 13.85 9.45 9.59
CA PHE A 439 13.95 10.90 9.71
C PHE A 439 12.89 11.58 8.86
N ALA A 440 12.18 12.52 9.46
CA ALA A 440 11.12 13.26 8.80
C ALA A 440 11.15 14.73 9.22
N CYS A 441 10.64 15.58 8.35
CA CYS A 441 10.37 16.98 8.59
C CYS A 441 8.95 17.28 8.14
N ARG A 442 8.22 18.11 8.89
CA ARG A 442 6.82 18.40 8.58
C ARG A 442 6.66 19.22 7.28
N PRO A 443 7.35 20.37 7.11
CA PRO A 443 7.23 21.18 5.90
C PRO A 443 8.08 20.69 4.72
N ALA A 444 8.97 19.72 4.92
CA ALA A 444 9.87 19.22 3.88
C ALA A 444 9.93 17.68 3.88
N ILE A 445 9.78 17.09 2.70
CA ILE A 445 9.64 15.64 2.52
C ILE A 445 11.01 14.98 2.52
N HIS A 446 11.14 13.77 3.07
CA HIS A 446 12.40 13.00 3.02
C HIS A 446 12.29 11.76 2.13
N MET A 447 12.92 11.81 0.96
CA MET A 447 12.94 10.76 -0.05
C MET A 447 14.24 9.93 0.02
N ASP A 448 14.24 8.87 0.84
CA ASP A 448 15.34 7.89 0.83
C ASP A 448 15.21 6.96 -0.40
N CYS A 449 16.07 7.15 -1.38
CA CYS A 449 16.05 6.40 -2.63
C CYS A 449 16.22 4.89 -2.44
N LEU A 450 16.86 4.45 -1.35
CA LEU A 450 17.04 3.02 -1.08
C LEU A 450 15.69 2.31 -0.83
N CYS A 451 14.69 3.01 -0.29
CA CYS A 451 13.33 2.47 -0.13
C CYS A 451 12.71 2.12 -1.48
N TRP A 452 12.81 3.03 -2.46
CA TRP A 452 12.36 2.77 -3.83
C TRP A 452 13.19 1.68 -4.50
N VAL A 453 14.52 1.66 -4.28
CA VAL A 453 15.39 0.62 -4.84
C VAL A 453 14.96 -0.77 -4.36
N LYS A 454 14.71 -0.93 -3.07
CA LYS A 454 14.31 -2.22 -2.48
C LYS A 454 12.94 -2.68 -2.95
N ARG A 455 11.98 -1.76 -3.11
CA ARG A 455 10.58 -2.10 -3.40
C ARG A 455 10.24 -2.14 -4.89
N ASP A 456 10.72 -1.16 -5.66
CA ASP A 456 10.17 -0.83 -6.98
C ASP A 456 11.19 -0.90 -8.12
N SER A 457 12.51 -0.96 -7.83
CA SER A 457 13.52 -0.93 -8.90
C SER A 457 13.62 -2.21 -9.72
N TYR A 458 13.10 -3.33 -9.19
CA TYR A 458 13.23 -4.67 -9.76
C TYR A 458 14.68 -5.18 -9.86
N LEU A 459 15.60 -4.57 -9.10
CA LEU A 459 17.00 -4.99 -9.04
C LEU A 459 17.20 -6.12 -8.01
N PRO A 460 18.08 -7.10 -8.32
CA PRO A 460 18.42 -8.15 -7.36
C PRO A 460 19.13 -7.54 -6.16
N VAL A 461 19.00 -8.19 -4.98
CA VAL A 461 19.54 -7.69 -3.70
C VAL A 461 21.03 -7.35 -3.79
N GLY A 462 21.83 -8.15 -4.50
CA GLY A 462 23.26 -7.91 -4.70
C GLY A 462 23.61 -6.67 -5.54
N SER A 463 22.62 -6.03 -6.17
CA SER A 463 22.80 -4.83 -7.02
C SER A 463 22.04 -3.63 -6.48
N GLN A 464 21.72 -3.60 -5.19
CA GLN A 464 21.02 -2.50 -4.52
C GLN A 464 21.97 -1.51 -3.83
N GLY A 465 23.28 -1.59 -4.09
CA GLY A 465 24.22 -0.52 -3.71
C GLY A 465 24.15 0.63 -4.71
N LEU A 466 24.40 1.87 -4.26
CA LEU A 466 24.28 3.08 -5.08
C LEU A 466 25.03 2.97 -6.41
N LYS A 467 26.26 2.44 -6.39
CA LYS A 467 27.09 2.28 -7.60
C LYS A 467 26.45 1.35 -8.64
N ALA A 468 25.97 0.19 -8.20
CA ALA A 468 25.28 -0.77 -9.06
C ALA A 468 23.94 -0.22 -9.59
N VAL A 469 23.21 0.54 -8.76
CA VAL A 469 21.96 1.21 -9.15
C VAL A 469 22.22 2.30 -10.18
N ALA A 470 23.22 3.16 -9.96
CA ALA A 470 23.61 4.20 -10.92
C ALA A 470 24.00 3.58 -12.27
N LYS A 471 24.79 2.49 -12.26
CA LYS A 471 25.12 1.74 -13.47
C LYS A 471 23.89 1.18 -14.18
N ALA A 472 22.97 0.55 -13.44
CA ALA A 472 21.80 -0.09 -14.02
C ALA A 472 20.72 0.91 -14.51
N LYS A 473 20.51 2.01 -13.78
CA LYS A 473 19.45 2.97 -14.02
C LYS A 473 19.93 4.22 -14.75
N LEU A 474 21.02 4.84 -14.29
CA LEU A 474 21.59 6.06 -14.91
C LEU A 474 22.57 5.75 -16.06
N ARG A 475 22.98 4.48 -16.22
CA ARG A 475 23.79 3.97 -17.33
C ARG A 475 25.22 4.53 -17.41
N TYR A 476 25.78 5.05 -16.32
CA TYR A 476 27.20 5.39 -16.26
C TYR A 476 27.88 4.64 -15.10
N ASP A 477 29.20 4.50 -15.17
CA ASP A 477 30.00 3.93 -14.10
C ASP A 477 30.41 5.06 -13.13
N PRO A 478 29.82 5.13 -11.92
CA PRO A 478 30.21 6.13 -10.93
C PRO A 478 31.62 5.88 -10.39
N VAL A 479 32.21 6.91 -9.77
CA VAL A 479 33.54 6.78 -9.15
C VAL A 479 33.46 5.77 -8.01
N GLU A 480 34.31 4.74 -8.05
CA GLU A 480 34.43 3.76 -6.97
C GLU A 480 35.69 4.03 -6.17
N LEU A 481 35.56 3.99 -4.85
CA LEU A 481 36.66 4.12 -3.90
C LEU A 481 36.47 3.06 -2.81
N ASP A 482 37.57 2.42 -2.39
CA ASP A 482 37.54 1.52 -1.24
C ASP A 482 37.31 2.34 0.05
N PRO A 483 36.27 2.02 0.85
CA PRO A 483 36.01 2.70 2.12
C PRO A 483 37.21 2.74 3.08
N GLU A 484 38.15 1.80 2.99
CA GLU A 484 39.36 1.79 3.83
C GLU A 484 40.40 2.85 3.42
N ASP A 485 40.35 3.34 2.17
CA ASP A 485 41.27 4.36 1.67
C ASP A 485 40.77 5.80 1.91
N MET A 486 39.49 5.99 2.25
CA MET A 486 38.87 7.32 2.37
C MET A 486 39.59 8.24 3.36
N CYS A 487 39.82 7.78 4.60
CA CYS A 487 40.52 8.57 5.63
C CYS A 487 41.95 8.94 5.21
N LYS A 488 42.63 8.03 4.52
CA LYS A 488 43.99 8.25 4.01
C LYS A 488 43.97 9.29 2.88
N MET A 489 43.00 9.19 1.98
CA MET A 489 42.84 10.13 0.87
C MET A 489 42.42 11.52 1.31
N ALA A 490 41.67 11.67 2.40
CA ALA A 490 41.37 12.98 2.99
C ALA A 490 42.66 13.77 3.30
N VAL A 491 43.73 13.06 3.69
CA VAL A 491 45.03 13.66 3.99
C VAL A 491 45.95 13.72 2.77
N GLU A 492 46.06 12.64 2.00
CA GLU A 492 47.03 12.56 0.90
C GLU A 492 46.52 13.16 -0.42
N GLN A 493 45.23 13.04 -0.72
CA GLN A 493 44.62 13.36 -2.02
C GLN A 493 43.19 13.94 -1.89
N PRO A 494 43.01 15.08 -1.18
CA PRO A 494 41.69 15.61 -0.83
C PRO A 494 40.82 15.95 -2.05
N GLN A 495 41.39 16.46 -3.15
CA GLN A 495 40.63 16.75 -4.38
C GLN A 495 40.06 15.48 -5.04
N VAL A 496 40.77 14.35 -4.93
CA VAL A 496 40.29 13.08 -5.50
C VAL A 496 39.15 12.52 -4.65
N LEU A 497 39.26 12.61 -3.32
CA LEU A 497 38.18 12.26 -2.41
C LEU A 497 36.94 13.13 -2.62
N ALA A 498 37.13 14.43 -2.85
CA ALA A 498 36.04 15.35 -3.18
C ALA A 498 35.28 14.92 -4.44
N ASN A 499 35.98 14.47 -5.50
CA ASN A 499 35.33 13.92 -6.71
C ASN A 499 34.49 12.67 -6.42
N TYR A 500 34.94 11.80 -5.50
CA TYR A 500 34.16 10.65 -5.06
C TYR A 500 32.90 11.06 -4.31
N SER A 501 33.04 11.95 -3.32
CA SER A 501 31.91 12.44 -2.51
C SER A 501 30.83 13.06 -3.40
N VAL A 502 31.20 14.00 -4.28
CA VAL A 502 30.21 14.63 -5.16
C VAL A 502 29.61 13.67 -6.18
N SER A 503 30.32 12.61 -6.58
CA SER A 503 29.78 11.58 -7.47
C SER A 503 28.55 10.90 -6.86
N ASP A 504 28.48 10.76 -5.54
CA ASP A 504 27.35 10.14 -4.85
C ASP A 504 26.17 11.09 -4.67
N ALA A 505 26.43 12.38 -4.43
CA ALA A 505 25.38 13.41 -4.52
C ALA A 505 24.77 13.50 -5.94
N VAL A 506 25.60 13.49 -6.99
CA VAL A 506 25.15 13.50 -8.40
C VAL A 506 24.30 12.26 -8.71
N ALA A 507 24.79 11.07 -8.34
CA ALA A 507 24.07 9.82 -8.56
C ALA A 507 22.69 9.83 -7.86
N THR A 508 22.67 10.26 -6.60
CA THR A 508 21.46 10.32 -5.77
C THR A 508 20.44 11.32 -6.31
N TYR A 509 20.88 12.54 -6.66
CA TYR A 509 20.02 13.57 -7.24
C TYR A 509 19.35 13.12 -8.53
N TYR A 510 20.13 12.63 -9.50
CA TYR A 510 19.59 12.26 -10.81
C TYR A 510 18.82 10.94 -10.79
N LEU A 511 19.17 9.99 -9.90
CA LEU A 511 18.33 8.82 -9.64
C LEU A 511 16.94 9.24 -9.17
N TYR A 512 16.89 10.18 -8.22
CA TYR A 512 15.64 10.72 -7.73
C TYR A 512 14.84 11.43 -8.82
N MET A 513 15.44 12.41 -9.50
CA MET A 513 14.74 13.23 -10.49
C MET A 513 14.21 12.40 -11.67
N LYS A 514 14.97 11.41 -12.15
CA LYS A 514 14.57 10.59 -13.30
C LYS A 514 13.60 9.46 -12.96
N TYR A 515 13.71 8.87 -11.77
CA TYR A 515 12.95 7.65 -11.43
C TYR A 515 11.99 7.85 -10.26
N VAL A 516 12.48 8.33 -9.12
CA VAL A 516 11.70 8.33 -7.86
C VAL A 516 10.67 9.45 -7.83
N HIS A 517 11.06 10.69 -8.16
CA HIS A 517 10.19 11.86 -8.16
C HIS A 517 8.91 11.66 -9.02
N PRO A 518 9.02 11.35 -10.33
CA PRO A 518 7.83 11.19 -11.16
C PRO A 518 6.92 10.06 -10.66
N PHE A 519 7.52 8.95 -10.23
CA PHE A 519 6.83 7.74 -9.78
C PHE A 519 6.06 7.96 -8.47
N ILE A 520 6.72 8.46 -7.42
CA ILE A 520 6.09 8.64 -6.10
C ILE A 520 4.97 9.67 -6.17
N PHE A 521 5.20 10.83 -6.78
CA PHE A 521 4.14 11.84 -6.90
C PHE A 521 3.00 11.39 -7.83
N ALA A 522 3.24 10.53 -8.83
CA ALA A 522 2.16 9.93 -9.59
C ALA A 522 1.30 9.00 -8.72
N LEU A 523 1.93 8.17 -7.89
CA LEU A 523 1.21 7.31 -6.93
C LEU A 523 0.42 8.14 -5.91
N CYS A 524 0.98 9.24 -5.41
CA CYS A 524 0.30 10.13 -4.47
C CYS A 524 -1.03 10.70 -5.02
N THR A 525 -1.19 10.84 -6.34
CA THR A 525 -2.43 11.36 -6.93
C THR A 525 -3.66 10.46 -6.74
N ILE A 526 -3.44 9.19 -6.39
CA ILE A 526 -4.50 8.19 -6.20
C ILE A 526 -4.43 7.51 -4.82
N ILE A 527 -3.27 7.53 -4.15
CA ILE A 527 -3.10 6.95 -2.82
C ILE A 527 -3.36 8.03 -1.75
N PRO A 528 -4.25 7.79 -0.77
CA PRO A 528 -4.62 8.75 0.27
C PRO A 528 -3.55 8.92 1.36
N MET A 529 -2.27 9.13 1.00
CA MET A 529 -1.13 9.19 1.93
C MET A 529 -0.15 10.29 1.57
N GLU A 530 0.68 10.69 2.54
CA GLU A 530 1.80 11.60 2.32
C GLU A 530 2.92 10.92 1.50
N PRO A 531 3.77 11.69 0.79
CA PRO A 531 4.82 11.11 -0.05
C PRO A 531 5.81 10.22 0.71
N ASP A 532 6.14 10.59 1.95
CA ASP A 532 7.02 9.81 2.83
C ASP A 532 6.46 8.40 3.10
N GLU A 533 5.15 8.28 3.34
CA GLU A 533 4.46 7.00 3.53
C GLU A 533 4.35 6.22 2.23
N VAL A 534 4.05 6.89 1.11
CA VAL A 534 3.96 6.24 -0.21
C VAL A 534 5.30 5.63 -0.62
N LEU A 535 6.42 6.24 -0.26
CA LEU A 535 7.75 5.68 -0.51
C LEU A 535 8.07 4.48 0.40
N ARG A 536 7.70 4.54 1.68
CA ARG A 536 8.17 3.59 2.70
C ARG A 536 7.26 2.39 2.96
N LYS A 537 5.95 2.51 2.75
CA LYS A 537 5.01 1.42 3.03
C LYS A 537 5.11 0.29 2.00
N GLY A 538 4.79 -0.93 2.42
CA GLY A 538 4.74 -2.08 1.51
C GLY A 538 3.65 -1.90 0.45
N SER A 539 3.88 -2.45 -0.75
CA SER A 539 2.91 -2.38 -1.86
C SER A 539 1.53 -2.92 -1.50
N GLY A 540 1.45 -3.95 -0.66
CA GLY A 540 0.18 -4.47 -0.14
C GLY A 540 -0.64 -3.42 0.64
N THR A 541 0.01 -2.58 1.44
CA THR A 541 -0.65 -1.48 2.16
C THR A 541 -1.08 -0.34 1.23
N LEU A 542 -0.34 -0.11 0.14
CA LEU A 542 -0.76 0.83 -0.90
C LEU A 542 -2.02 0.33 -1.62
N CYS A 543 -2.10 -0.97 -1.91
CA CYS A 543 -3.30 -1.60 -2.46
C CYS A 543 -4.49 -1.53 -1.50
N GLU A 544 -4.27 -1.79 -0.20
CA GLU A 544 -5.30 -1.64 0.85
C GLU A 544 -5.90 -0.23 0.83
N ALA A 545 -5.05 0.80 0.77
CA ALA A 545 -5.49 2.19 0.73
C ALA A 545 -6.31 2.53 -0.53
N LEU A 546 -5.89 2.03 -1.70
CA LEU A 546 -6.64 2.19 -2.95
C LEU A 546 -8.03 1.52 -2.87
N LEU A 547 -8.10 0.31 -2.33
CA LEU A 547 -9.35 -0.41 -2.12
C LEU A 547 -10.28 0.33 -1.14
N MET A 548 -9.73 0.92 -0.08
CA MET A 548 -10.49 1.74 0.88
C MET A 548 -11.11 2.97 0.22
N VAL A 549 -10.38 3.65 -0.68
CA VAL A 549 -10.93 4.77 -1.47
C VAL A 549 -12.15 4.30 -2.28
N GLN A 550 -12.00 3.20 -3.02
CA GLN A 550 -13.11 2.68 -3.85
C GLN A 550 -14.30 2.22 -3.00
N ALA A 551 -14.04 1.47 -1.93
CA ALA A 551 -15.07 0.97 -1.02
C ALA A 551 -15.85 2.12 -0.36
N PHE A 552 -15.16 3.17 0.10
CA PHE A 552 -15.82 4.30 0.76
C PHE A 552 -16.80 5.02 -0.18
N HIS A 553 -16.36 5.30 -1.41
CA HIS A 553 -17.22 5.98 -2.40
C HIS A 553 -18.33 5.08 -2.97
N ALA A 554 -18.18 3.75 -2.86
CA ALA A 554 -19.25 2.79 -3.11
C ALA A 554 -20.16 2.58 -1.87
N ASN A 555 -19.96 3.32 -0.77
CA ASN A 555 -20.67 3.18 0.50
C ASN A 555 -20.56 1.79 1.14
N ILE A 556 -19.45 1.08 0.87
CA ILE A 556 -19.13 -0.23 1.44
C ILE A 556 -18.45 -0.01 2.80
N ILE A 557 -18.77 -0.82 3.81
CA ILE A 557 -18.07 -0.83 5.10
C ILE A 557 -16.71 -1.53 4.93
N PHE A 558 -15.64 -0.97 5.50
CA PHE A 558 -14.36 -1.69 5.46
C PHE A 558 -14.41 -2.89 6.40
N PRO A 559 -14.02 -4.10 5.95
CA PRO A 559 -13.83 -5.19 6.87
C PRO A 559 -12.67 -4.87 7.80
N ASN A 560 -12.72 -5.37 9.03
CA ASN A 560 -11.59 -5.25 9.95
C ASN A 560 -10.36 -5.98 9.40
N LYS A 561 -9.18 -5.75 10.00
CA LYS A 561 -7.97 -6.50 9.62
C LYS A 561 -8.08 -7.97 10.00
N GLN A 562 -7.58 -8.85 9.15
CA GLN A 562 -7.52 -10.27 9.46
C GLN A 562 -6.51 -10.51 10.58
N GLU A 563 -6.93 -11.23 11.61
CA GLU A 563 -6.04 -11.63 12.70
C GLU A 563 -5.62 -13.09 12.50
N GLN A 564 -4.38 -13.39 12.87
CA GLN A 564 -3.85 -14.74 12.78
C GLN A 564 -4.50 -15.64 13.83
N VAL A 565 -5.03 -16.79 13.40
CA VAL A 565 -5.57 -17.80 14.30
C VAL A 565 -4.44 -18.75 14.69
N PHE A 566 -4.07 -18.74 15.96
CA PHE A 566 -3.07 -19.66 16.50
C PHE A 566 -3.68 -21.04 16.76
N ASN A 567 -2.87 -22.09 16.58
CA ASN A 567 -3.23 -23.48 16.85
C ASN A 567 -4.48 -23.95 16.09
N LYS A 568 -4.61 -23.55 14.82
CA LYS A 568 -5.64 -24.10 13.94
C LYS A 568 -5.44 -25.61 13.85
N MET A 569 -6.50 -26.39 14.05
CA MET A 569 -6.44 -27.84 13.95
C MET A 569 -6.90 -28.27 12.56
N THR A 570 -6.24 -29.25 11.98
CA THR A 570 -6.72 -29.96 10.81
C THR A 570 -7.86 -30.90 11.19
N PRO A 571 -8.73 -31.31 10.24
CA PRO A 571 -9.84 -32.23 10.54
C PRO A 571 -9.41 -33.59 11.11
N ASP A 572 -8.18 -34.03 10.84
CA ASP A 572 -7.56 -35.25 11.37
C ASP A 572 -6.84 -35.03 12.72
N GLY A 573 -6.95 -33.84 13.33
CA GLY A 573 -6.53 -33.58 14.70
C GLY A 573 -5.07 -33.16 14.88
N HIS A 574 -4.39 -32.74 13.80
CA HIS A 574 -3.04 -32.19 13.86
C HIS A 574 -3.07 -30.67 13.98
N VAL A 575 -2.09 -30.11 14.70
CA VAL A 575 -1.91 -28.66 14.76
C VAL A 575 -1.27 -28.20 13.46
N LEU A 576 -1.90 -27.23 12.81
CA LEU A 576 -1.46 -26.64 11.57
C LEU A 576 -0.39 -25.58 11.87
N ASP A 577 0.83 -25.81 11.36
CA ASP A 577 1.98 -24.91 11.52
C ASP A 577 1.89 -23.70 10.56
N GLN A 578 1.70 -23.98 9.26
CA GLN A 578 1.50 -22.95 8.22
C GLN A 578 0.41 -23.36 7.23
N GLU A 579 -0.48 -22.41 6.90
CA GLU A 579 -1.52 -22.56 5.89
C GLU A 579 -1.14 -21.78 4.64
N THR A 580 -1.08 -22.43 3.48
CA THR A 580 -0.77 -21.82 2.19
C THR A 580 -1.42 -22.59 1.05
N TYR A 581 -1.40 -22.02 -0.15
CA TYR A 581 -1.80 -22.67 -1.40
C TYR A 581 -0.58 -23.03 -2.26
N VAL A 582 -0.77 -23.90 -3.24
CA VAL A 582 0.25 -24.22 -4.26
C VAL A 582 0.44 -23.00 -5.16
N GLY A 583 1.66 -22.46 -5.20
CA GLY A 583 2.00 -21.27 -5.96
C GLY A 583 2.28 -21.52 -7.45
N GLY A 584 3.15 -20.69 -8.03
CA GLY A 584 3.54 -20.81 -9.44
C GLY A 584 4.26 -22.14 -9.75
N HIS A 585 3.96 -22.69 -10.92
CA HIS A 585 4.66 -23.88 -11.43
C HIS A 585 5.97 -23.47 -12.11
N VAL A 586 7.07 -24.13 -11.76
CA VAL A 586 8.40 -23.86 -12.33
C VAL A 586 9.00 -25.19 -12.78
N GLU A 587 9.41 -25.24 -14.05
CA GLU A 587 10.01 -26.42 -14.66
C GLU A 587 11.22 -26.04 -15.51
N ALA A 588 12.33 -26.76 -15.34
CA ALA A 588 13.52 -26.65 -16.19
C ALA A 588 13.59 -27.88 -17.11
N LEU A 589 12.92 -27.79 -18.26
CA LEU A 589 12.77 -28.90 -19.21
C LEU A 589 14.09 -29.36 -19.82
N GLU A 590 14.92 -28.41 -20.25
CA GLU A 590 16.22 -28.66 -20.87
C GLU A 590 17.27 -27.66 -20.36
N SER A 591 18.52 -28.09 -20.30
CA SER A 591 19.66 -27.23 -19.96
C SER A 591 20.74 -27.36 -21.03
N GLY A 592 21.41 -26.24 -21.34
CA GLY A 592 22.43 -26.20 -22.38
C GLY A 592 22.56 -24.83 -23.02
N VAL A 593 23.40 -24.76 -24.06
CA VAL A 593 23.59 -23.56 -24.87
C VAL A 593 22.73 -23.67 -26.12
N PHE A 594 21.68 -22.86 -26.20
CA PHE A 594 20.84 -22.71 -27.38
C PHE A 594 21.16 -21.39 -28.07
N ARG A 595 21.46 -21.44 -29.37
CA ARG A 595 21.78 -20.26 -30.17
C ARG A 595 21.12 -20.35 -31.53
N ALA A 596 20.72 -19.20 -32.07
CA ALA A 596 20.08 -19.10 -33.37
C ALA A 596 20.97 -19.55 -34.56
N ASP A 597 22.28 -19.68 -34.35
CA ASP A 597 23.23 -20.14 -35.37
C ASP A 597 23.73 -21.58 -35.17
N LEU A 598 23.22 -22.29 -34.15
CA LEU A 598 23.55 -23.68 -33.88
C LEU A 598 22.34 -24.59 -34.18
N PRO A 599 22.44 -25.55 -35.12
CA PRO A 599 21.34 -26.45 -35.41
C PRO A 599 20.88 -27.25 -34.18
N CYS A 600 19.57 -27.29 -33.93
CA CYS A 600 18.92 -28.05 -32.86
C CYS A 600 17.96 -29.11 -33.43
N ARG A 601 17.90 -30.28 -32.77
CA ARG A 601 17.11 -31.41 -33.25
C ARG A 601 15.68 -31.23 -32.77
N PHE A 602 14.74 -31.13 -33.70
CA PHE A 602 13.32 -31.04 -33.41
C PHE A 602 12.66 -32.39 -33.65
N ARG A 603 11.85 -32.82 -32.69
CA ARG A 603 10.90 -33.93 -32.83
C ARG A 603 9.51 -33.38 -32.56
N THR A 604 8.75 -33.15 -33.62
CA THR A 604 7.41 -32.57 -33.54
C THR A 604 6.33 -33.65 -33.51
N SER A 605 5.15 -33.31 -32.95
CA SER A 605 3.94 -34.15 -33.06
C SER A 605 3.17 -33.77 -34.32
N PRO A 606 3.06 -34.65 -35.32
CA PRO A 606 2.26 -34.39 -36.53
C PRO A 606 0.81 -34.05 -36.22
N GLU A 607 0.22 -34.66 -35.19
CA GLU A 607 -1.17 -34.46 -34.78
C GLU A 607 -1.40 -33.01 -34.33
N ALA A 608 -0.47 -32.44 -33.56
CA ALA A 608 -0.54 -31.04 -33.14
C ALA A 608 -0.47 -30.07 -34.33
N TYR A 609 0.40 -30.33 -35.31
CA TYR A 609 0.50 -29.49 -36.51
C TYR A 609 -0.72 -29.60 -37.42
N GLN A 610 -1.36 -30.78 -37.50
CA GLN A 610 -2.64 -30.96 -38.19
C GLN A 610 -3.73 -30.10 -37.53
N MET A 611 -3.86 -30.19 -36.20
CA MET A 611 -4.81 -29.38 -35.44
C MET A 611 -4.59 -27.87 -35.66
N LEU A 612 -3.34 -27.41 -35.66
CA LEU A 612 -3.03 -26.00 -35.95
C LEU A 612 -3.41 -25.62 -37.38
N ALA A 613 -3.10 -26.47 -38.37
CA ALA A 613 -3.38 -26.23 -39.79
C ALA A 613 -4.90 -26.12 -40.08
N ASP A 614 -5.70 -26.91 -39.38
CA ASP A 614 -7.17 -26.89 -39.49
C ASP A 614 -7.76 -25.61 -38.87
N ASN A 615 -7.12 -25.08 -37.83
CA ASN A 615 -7.59 -23.90 -37.08
C ASN A 615 -7.05 -22.54 -37.57
N VAL A 616 -6.08 -22.49 -38.49
CA VAL A 616 -5.40 -21.25 -38.93
C VAL A 616 -6.38 -20.11 -39.24
N GLU A 617 -7.41 -20.39 -40.03
CA GLU A 617 -8.38 -19.36 -40.46
C GLU A 617 -9.12 -18.74 -39.27
N ARG A 618 -9.58 -19.59 -38.34
CA ARG A 618 -10.26 -19.15 -37.12
C ARG A 618 -9.33 -18.34 -36.22
N THR A 619 -8.10 -18.81 -36.03
CA THR A 619 -7.10 -18.13 -35.18
C THR A 619 -6.72 -16.77 -35.76
N LEU A 620 -6.46 -16.66 -37.07
CA LEU A 620 -6.13 -15.38 -37.70
C LEU A 620 -7.30 -14.41 -37.67
N ARG A 621 -8.53 -14.88 -37.91
CA ARG A 621 -9.72 -14.03 -37.81
C ARG A 621 -9.91 -13.51 -36.38
N HIS A 622 -9.69 -14.35 -35.37
CA HIS A 622 -9.74 -13.94 -33.97
C HIS A 622 -8.70 -12.87 -33.65
N ALA A 623 -7.44 -13.09 -34.04
CA ALA A 623 -6.36 -12.12 -33.83
C ALA A 623 -6.66 -10.77 -34.50
N ILE A 624 -7.15 -10.78 -35.74
CA ILE A 624 -7.44 -9.54 -36.48
C ILE A 624 -8.64 -8.79 -35.88
N VAL A 625 -9.73 -9.51 -35.59
CA VAL A 625 -11.01 -8.88 -35.21
C VAL A 625 -11.08 -8.58 -33.72
N GLU A 626 -10.69 -9.53 -32.87
CA GLU A 626 -10.86 -9.43 -31.41
C GLU A 626 -9.63 -8.80 -30.75
N GLU A 627 -8.42 -9.21 -31.13
CA GLU A 627 -7.19 -8.71 -30.51
C GLU A 627 -6.79 -7.33 -31.09
N GLU A 628 -6.73 -7.21 -32.42
CA GLU A 628 -6.30 -5.99 -33.12
C GLU A 628 -7.46 -5.01 -33.42
N ASN A 629 -8.71 -5.40 -33.18
CA ASN A 629 -9.91 -4.58 -33.46
C ASN A 629 -10.01 -4.07 -34.91
N VAL A 630 -9.48 -4.84 -35.87
CA VAL A 630 -9.52 -4.52 -37.30
C VAL A 630 -10.68 -5.26 -37.96
N PRO A 631 -11.64 -4.56 -38.60
CA PRO A 631 -12.70 -5.24 -39.32
C PRO A 631 -12.17 -5.89 -40.60
N MET A 632 -12.72 -7.08 -40.90
CA MET A 632 -12.23 -7.95 -41.97
C MET A 632 -12.30 -7.36 -43.38
N ASP A 633 -13.14 -6.34 -43.59
CA ASP A 633 -13.27 -5.63 -44.87
C ASP A 633 -12.00 -4.85 -45.25
N LYS A 634 -11.19 -4.47 -44.27
CA LYS A 634 -9.91 -3.78 -44.48
C LYS A 634 -8.74 -4.72 -44.78
N VAL A 635 -8.94 -6.03 -44.64
CA VAL A 635 -7.87 -7.03 -44.79
C VAL A 635 -7.83 -7.52 -46.24
N THR A 636 -6.76 -7.17 -46.96
CA THR A 636 -6.65 -7.44 -48.40
C THR A 636 -5.97 -8.75 -48.76
N ASN A 637 -5.26 -9.37 -47.81
CA ASN A 637 -4.38 -10.52 -48.05
C ASN A 637 -4.71 -11.74 -47.15
N PHE A 638 -5.90 -11.79 -46.55
CA PHE A 638 -6.26 -12.81 -45.57
C PHE A 638 -6.09 -14.24 -46.11
N ASP A 639 -6.73 -14.55 -47.25
CA ASP A 639 -6.69 -15.89 -47.83
C ASP A 639 -5.25 -16.31 -48.19
N HIS A 640 -4.45 -15.37 -48.70
CA HIS A 640 -3.05 -15.62 -49.04
C HIS A 640 -2.23 -16.02 -47.80
N VAL A 641 -2.36 -15.25 -46.71
CA VAL A 641 -1.63 -15.51 -45.46
C VAL A 641 -2.09 -16.81 -44.80
N VAL A 642 -3.40 -17.10 -44.81
CA VAL A 642 -3.97 -18.38 -44.32
C VAL A 642 -3.32 -19.56 -45.05
N GLN A 643 -3.26 -19.52 -46.38
CA GLN A 643 -2.68 -20.61 -47.16
C GLN A 643 -1.16 -20.72 -46.95
N GLU A 644 -0.45 -19.60 -46.84
CA GLU A 644 0.99 -19.60 -46.57
C GLU A 644 1.32 -20.28 -45.22
N ILE A 645 0.61 -19.91 -44.16
CA ILE A 645 0.81 -20.50 -42.83
C ILE A 645 0.42 -21.98 -42.83
N ARG A 646 -0.74 -22.32 -43.43
CA ARG A 646 -1.20 -23.70 -43.54
C ARG A 646 -0.19 -24.58 -44.26
N GLN A 647 0.41 -24.10 -45.36
CA GLN A 647 1.42 -24.86 -46.10
C GLN A 647 2.69 -25.09 -45.28
N LYS A 648 3.14 -24.10 -44.51
CA LYS A 648 4.29 -24.25 -43.59
C LYS A 648 4.00 -25.27 -42.48
N LEU A 649 2.80 -25.23 -41.89
CA LEU A 649 2.39 -26.20 -40.86
C LEU A 649 2.30 -27.63 -41.42
N ILE A 650 1.77 -27.80 -42.64
CA ILE A 650 1.73 -29.10 -43.33
C ILE A 650 3.15 -29.63 -43.58
N SER A 651 4.11 -28.77 -43.97
CA SER A 651 5.51 -29.19 -44.13
C SER A 651 6.14 -29.67 -42.82
N LEU A 652 5.79 -29.04 -41.69
CA LEU A 652 6.25 -29.44 -40.36
C LEU A 652 5.59 -30.75 -39.88
N ARG A 653 4.34 -31.01 -40.28
CA ARG A 653 3.63 -32.27 -40.04
C ARG A 653 4.26 -33.43 -40.82
N ASP A 654 4.53 -33.23 -42.11
CA ASP A 654 4.98 -34.29 -43.02
C ASP A 654 6.45 -34.70 -42.79
N ILE A 655 7.26 -33.79 -42.23
CA ILE A 655 8.67 -34.04 -41.87
C ILE A 655 8.87 -33.69 -40.38
N PRO A 656 8.49 -34.58 -39.45
CA PRO A 656 8.45 -34.26 -38.02
C PRO A 656 9.80 -34.35 -37.29
N ALA A 657 10.80 -35.01 -37.89
CA ALA A 657 12.16 -35.07 -37.37
C ALA A 657 13.06 -34.15 -38.19
N ARG A 658 13.49 -33.04 -37.60
CA ARG A 658 14.22 -31.98 -38.31
C ARG A 658 15.50 -31.59 -37.58
N MET A 659 16.46 -31.07 -38.35
CA MET A 659 17.74 -30.58 -37.86
C MET A 659 17.95 -29.19 -38.44
N GLU A 660 17.59 -28.16 -37.67
CA GLU A 660 17.49 -26.78 -38.16
C GLU A 660 17.94 -25.80 -37.08
N ASN A 661 18.27 -24.57 -37.48
CA ASN A 661 18.62 -23.51 -36.55
C ASN A 661 17.37 -23.04 -35.79
N PRO A 662 17.40 -22.95 -34.45
CA PRO A 662 16.24 -22.56 -33.66
C PRO A 662 15.98 -21.05 -33.76
N ILE A 663 14.73 -20.67 -33.52
CA ILE A 663 14.37 -19.29 -33.16
C ILE A 663 14.00 -19.31 -31.68
N ILE A 664 14.69 -18.50 -30.88
CA ILE A 664 14.51 -18.46 -29.43
C ILE A 664 13.44 -17.42 -29.11
N TYR A 665 12.30 -17.87 -28.59
CA TYR A 665 11.18 -17.02 -28.19
C TYR A 665 10.96 -17.07 -26.68
N HIS A 666 10.54 -15.93 -26.13
CA HIS A 666 10.00 -15.81 -24.78
C HIS A 666 8.54 -15.38 -24.90
N LEU A 667 7.63 -16.19 -24.37
CA LEU A 667 6.20 -15.88 -24.33
C LEU A 667 5.83 -15.63 -22.87
N ASP A 668 5.23 -14.48 -22.60
CA ASP A 668 4.78 -14.07 -21.28
C ASP A 668 3.37 -13.50 -21.38
N VAL A 669 2.52 -13.83 -20.41
CA VAL A 669 1.16 -13.32 -20.34
C VAL A 669 1.20 -11.98 -19.60
N GLY A 670 0.97 -10.89 -20.34
CA GLY A 670 0.91 -9.56 -19.76
C GLY A 670 -0.09 -9.51 -18.59
N ALA A 671 0.38 -9.07 -17.42
CA ALA A 671 -0.41 -8.97 -16.19
C ALA A 671 -1.28 -10.23 -15.90
N MET A 672 -0.66 -11.42 -15.95
CA MET A 672 -1.33 -12.72 -15.80
C MET A 672 -2.36 -12.77 -14.67
N TYR A 673 -1.96 -12.55 -13.42
CA TYR A 673 -2.89 -12.67 -12.28
C TYR A 673 -3.99 -11.60 -12.27
N PRO A 674 -3.71 -10.30 -12.48
CA PRO A 674 -4.77 -9.31 -12.66
C PRO A 674 -5.79 -9.70 -13.74
N ASN A 675 -5.34 -10.21 -14.89
CA ASN A 675 -6.24 -10.63 -15.96
C ASN A 675 -7.08 -11.86 -15.58
N ILE A 676 -6.49 -12.83 -14.86
CA ILE A 676 -7.25 -13.98 -14.30
C ILE A 676 -8.30 -13.50 -13.30
N ILE A 677 -7.94 -12.56 -12.42
CA ILE A 677 -8.84 -11.94 -11.44
C ILE A 677 -10.02 -11.27 -12.14
N LEU A 678 -9.76 -10.46 -13.18
CA LEU A 678 -10.81 -9.75 -13.92
C LEU A 678 -11.71 -10.71 -14.71
N THR A 679 -11.11 -11.68 -15.40
CA THR A 679 -11.83 -12.65 -16.24
C THR A 679 -12.79 -13.49 -15.40
N ASN A 680 -12.33 -13.96 -14.25
CA ASN A 680 -13.11 -14.82 -13.36
C ASN A 680 -13.82 -14.04 -12.23
N ARG A 681 -13.74 -12.70 -12.25
CA ARG A 681 -14.33 -11.79 -11.24
C ARG A 681 -13.97 -12.18 -9.80
N LEU A 682 -12.72 -12.58 -9.59
CA LEU A 682 -12.23 -13.03 -8.28
C LEU A 682 -12.11 -11.86 -7.32
N GLN A 683 -12.79 -11.95 -6.19
CA GLN A 683 -12.63 -11.03 -5.08
C GLN A 683 -12.93 -11.77 -3.76
N PRO A 684 -12.30 -11.39 -2.64
CA PRO A 684 -12.48 -12.11 -1.38
C PRO A 684 -13.95 -12.29 -0.96
N SER A 685 -14.78 -11.26 -1.12
CA SER A 685 -16.20 -11.28 -0.78
C SER A 685 -17.08 -12.10 -1.73
N ALA A 686 -16.58 -12.49 -2.91
CA ALA A 686 -17.31 -13.34 -3.85
C ALA A 686 -17.13 -14.84 -3.55
N ILE A 687 -16.23 -15.20 -2.64
CA ILE A 687 -16.04 -16.59 -2.23
C ILE A 687 -17.08 -16.92 -1.15
N VAL A 688 -18.15 -17.59 -1.57
CA VAL A 688 -19.27 -17.98 -0.70
C VAL A 688 -19.38 -19.49 -0.59
N ASP A 689 -19.90 -19.98 0.53
CA ASP A 689 -20.22 -21.40 0.68
C ASP A 689 -21.61 -21.76 0.11
N GLU A 690 -21.88 -23.05 -0.01
CA GLU A 690 -23.16 -23.55 -0.53
C GLU A 690 -24.36 -23.08 0.31
N SER A 691 -24.18 -22.85 1.61
CA SER A 691 -25.27 -22.43 2.50
C SER A 691 -25.71 -20.99 2.23
N ILE A 692 -24.73 -20.09 2.02
CA ILE A 692 -24.96 -18.69 1.65
C ILE A 692 -25.57 -18.63 0.25
N CYS A 693 -25.05 -19.42 -0.69
CA CYS A 693 -25.59 -19.47 -2.04
C CYS A 693 -27.02 -20.01 -2.06
N ALA A 694 -27.32 -21.06 -1.26
CA ALA A 694 -28.66 -21.65 -1.16
C ALA A 694 -29.70 -20.66 -0.60
N ALA A 695 -29.29 -19.81 0.35
CA ALA A 695 -30.13 -18.78 0.95
C ALA A 695 -30.26 -17.51 0.09
N CYS A 696 -29.55 -17.42 -1.04
CA CYS A 696 -29.55 -16.26 -1.91
C CYS A 696 -30.87 -16.12 -2.67
N ASP A 697 -31.47 -14.94 -2.67
CA ASP A 697 -32.72 -14.67 -3.41
C ASP A 697 -32.56 -14.84 -4.94
N TYR A 698 -31.33 -14.80 -5.45
CA TYR A 698 -31.01 -15.02 -6.87
C TYR A 698 -30.74 -16.49 -7.22
N ASN A 699 -30.74 -17.40 -6.25
CA ASN A 699 -30.58 -18.83 -6.48
C ASN A 699 -31.86 -19.42 -7.09
N THR A 700 -31.95 -19.32 -8.41
CA THR A 700 -33.07 -19.82 -9.22
C THR A 700 -32.62 -21.01 -10.08
N PRO A 701 -33.54 -21.89 -10.54
CA PRO A 701 -33.15 -23.10 -11.29
C PRO A 701 -32.30 -22.86 -12.55
N ASN A 702 -32.36 -21.66 -13.13
CA ASN A 702 -31.61 -21.28 -14.33
C ASN A 702 -30.45 -20.32 -14.03
N ALA A 703 -30.10 -20.12 -12.75
CA ALA A 703 -29.06 -19.20 -12.35
C ALA A 703 -27.69 -19.69 -12.86
N ARG A 704 -26.99 -18.82 -13.60
CA ARG A 704 -25.61 -19.03 -14.09
C ARG A 704 -24.61 -18.18 -13.30
N CYS A 705 -24.92 -17.89 -12.04
CA CYS A 705 -24.14 -17.00 -11.18
C CYS A 705 -23.14 -17.72 -10.28
N GLN A 706 -23.12 -19.06 -10.31
CA GLN A 706 -22.10 -19.89 -9.67
C GLN A 706 -20.91 -20.08 -10.58
#